data_AF-A0A7C1L0F5-F1
#
_entry.id   AF-A0A7C1L0F5-F1
#
_cell.length_a   1.000
_cell.length_b   1.000
_cell.length_c   1.000
_cell.angle_alpha   90.00
_cell.angle_beta   90.00
_cell.angle_gamma   90.00
#
_symmetry.space_group_name_H-M   'P 1'
#
loop_
_entity.id
_entity.type
_entity.pdbx_description
1 polymer ?
#
loop_
_entity_poly.entity_id
_entity_poly.type
_entity_poly.pdbx_seq_one_letter_code
_entity_poly.pdbx_strand_id
1 'polypeptide(L)'
;MRYYLTTSEAPLKAPKFYKVFTEILLKNNPELEKKLNVLKKQMDTWNKQGAENRIIEQIDWKGEHTRLGGIRDKLIKFRGWISKHWNDEFYAPQRVVKEIERITGKTLKPTENPATMMEYSKSKAGLIGRTFVMDKAIDEYANPIGRGLLEILEPINPKDMKQFIAYGASKRALDLEKRGIEHGFDIDDVKYFVDKYGNEKWDSVLDGITEWSGHLLDWVVRAGGLGKQEAKLIKELNPVYMPFKRAFIDDLLVVQGGAGGMVDRGQAIKAIKGSGRPIINPIESLISQATELIAKAQKIKIASMWADLAEEKGIGGFITRVPTPTGVKQIRLENIKDFEDIIRDLGLLEEGEITDLDLGKVATVFFQNTQYSGKDNIVSIWRKGKREFYELHPDLYSSLTGLDQYQLPGVMRVLGSFARLLRLGATGLKVSFGLAKNPFRDAFTYAVFSKRKGATVLDPVAGLYKELTAKEGDVIWRFKKGGGSLSGQMGYDRSATMSTYDDMLTERLGKKGKVLKIAKHPLATLRDLLSVTEMAPRSIEVEKSYEKYLKDNPDWSEEDAYVAAFNDAGDVTINFTKSGITAKKVNEVAAFFNVAIRGPEKTYRSFKERPIQTTVKGIAFITMLTLYQWYRNKDEDWYNNLPPAYKYNNLFFEITDNTIVRLPIPFDLGIMFASVPMAAMDIIRTKDPKHAAAIFKQLKQQIPDPT
;
A
#
# COMPACT_ATOMS: atom_id res chain seq x y z
N MET A 1 38.04 -33.87 -0.48
CA MET A 1 36.64 -33.68 -0.95
C MET A 1 36.54 -32.87 -2.24
N ARG A 2 37.09 -31.64 -2.31
CA ARG A 2 37.15 -30.82 -3.54
C ARG A 2 37.56 -31.60 -4.81
N TYR A 3 38.75 -32.23 -4.81
CA TYR A 3 39.24 -33.01 -5.96
C TYR A 3 38.34 -34.19 -6.38
N TYR A 4 37.52 -34.73 -5.47
CA TYR A 4 36.59 -35.82 -5.79
C TYR A 4 35.31 -35.29 -6.45
N LEU A 5 34.85 -34.11 -5.99
CA LEU A 5 33.62 -33.46 -6.43
C LEU A 5 33.79 -32.62 -7.70
N THR A 6 34.97 -32.05 -7.95
CA THR A 6 35.11 -31.01 -9.00
C THR A 6 36.11 -31.33 -10.12
N THR A 7 37.20 -32.06 -9.86
CA THR A 7 38.26 -32.27 -10.86
C THR A 7 38.54 -33.74 -11.19
N SER A 8 37.95 -34.67 -10.45
CA SER A 8 38.24 -36.11 -10.52
C SER A 8 39.72 -36.48 -10.30
N GLU A 9 40.52 -35.56 -9.75
CA GLU A 9 41.95 -35.77 -9.44
C GLU A 9 42.19 -36.42 -8.07
N ALA A 10 41.13 -36.68 -7.30
CA ALA A 10 41.26 -37.31 -5.99
C ALA A 10 42.05 -38.64 -5.98
N PRO A 11 41.95 -39.52 -7.00
CA PRO A 11 42.78 -40.72 -7.09
C PRO A 11 44.27 -40.42 -7.24
N LEU A 12 44.63 -39.29 -7.86
CA LEU A 12 46.02 -38.88 -8.10
C LEU A 12 46.62 -38.13 -6.91
N LYS A 13 45.84 -37.20 -6.32
CA LYS A 13 46.31 -36.33 -5.24
C LYS A 13 46.26 -36.98 -3.86
N ALA A 14 45.37 -37.96 -3.65
CA ALA A 14 45.20 -38.63 -2.37
C ALA A 14 44.75 -40.10 -2.55
N PRO A 15 45.54 -40.96 -3.21
CA PRO A 15 45.13 -42.32 -3.61
C PRO A 15 44.68 -43.21 -2.45
N LYS A 16 45.43 -43.22 -1.34
CA LYS A 16 45.11 -44.03 -0.16
C LYS A 16 43.79 -43.59 0.49
N PHE A 17 43.59 -42.28 0.63
CA PHE A 17 42.36 -41.72 1.18
C PHE A 17 41.18 -41.91 0.24
N TYR A 18 41.38 -41.73 -1.07
CA TYR A 18 40.35 -41.98 -2.09
C TYR A 18 39.83 -43.41 -1.99
N LYS A 19 40.74 -44.39 -1.86
CA LYS A 19 40.38 -45.80 -1.74
C LYS A 19 39.57 -46.10 -0.48
N VAL A 20 40.00 -45.59 0.68
CA VAL A 20 39.23 -45.71 1.93
C VAL A 20 37.87 -45.01 1.83
N PHE A 21 37.84 -43.82 1.24
CA PHE A 21 36.64 -43.03 1.07
C PHE A 21 35.62 -43.75 0.16
N THR A 22 36.03 -44.23 -1.02
CA THR A 22 35.11 -44.85 -1.98
C THR A 22 34.80 -46.30 -1.67
N GLU A 23 35.78 -47.10 -1.26
CA GLU A 23 35.60 -48.56 -1.09
C GLU A 23 35.12 -48.95 0.31
N ILE A 24 35.29 -48.10 1.32
CA ILE A 24 34.87 -48.38 2.70
C ILE A 24 33.75 -47.43 3.11
N LEU A 25 34.02 -46.12 3.12
CA LEU A 25 33.09 -45.15 3.70
C LEU A 25 31.81 -44.97 2.87
N LEU A 26 31.92 -44.83 1.55
CA LEU A 26 30.75 -44.68 0.67
C LEU A 26 29.96 -45.99 0.53
N LYS A 27 30.64 -47.13 0.36
CA LYS A 27 29.97 -48.44 0.31
C LYS A 27 29.18 -48.76 1.59
N ASN A 28 29.70 -48.38 2.75
CA ASN A 28 29.01 -48.56 4.03
C ASN A 28 27.94 -47.49 4.29
N ASN A 29 27.83 -46.44 3.47
CA ASN A 29 26.85 -45.36 3.59
C ASN A 29 26.20 -45.03 2.23
N PRO A 30 25.31 -45.89 1.70
CA PRO A 30 24.72 -45.72 0.35
C PRO A 30 23.92 -44.41 0.17
N GLU A 31 23.27 -43.95 1.24
CA GLU A 31 22.60 -42.64 1.31
C GLU A 31 23.58 -41.47 1.06
N LEU A 32 24.76 -41.53 1.66
CA LEU A 32 25.82 -40.52 1.52
C LEU A 32 26.41 -40.55 0.11
N GLU A 33 26.66 -41.75 -0.44
CA GLU A 33 27.11 -41.91 -1.83
C GLU A 33 26.11 -41.33 -2.83
N LYS A 34 24.81 -41.62 -2.66
CA LYS A 34 23.75 -41.05 -3.50
C LYS A 34 23.73 -39.51 -3.43
N LYS A 35 23.81 -38.94 -2.22
CA LYS A 35 23.87 -37.47 -2.03
C LYS A 35 25.10 -36.84 -2.66
N LEU A 36 26.28 -37.46 -2.51
CA LEU A 36 27.53 -36.97 -3.11
C LEU A 36 27.53 -37.08 -4.64
N ASN A 37 26.93 -38.12 -5.21
CA ASN A 37 26.78 -38.26 -6.66
C ASN A 37 25.82 -37.21 -7.23
N VAL A 38 24.71 -36.93 -6.53
CA VAL A 38 23.80 -35.83 -6.88
C VAL A 38 24.54 -34.49 -6.80
N LEU A 39 25.29 -34.24 -5.72
CA LEU A 39 26.10 -33.03 -5.54
C LEU A 39 27.16 -32.89 -6.65
N LYS A 40 27.89 -33.96 -6.96
CA LYS A 40 28.89 -33.99 -8.05
C LYS A 40 28.26 -33.66 -9.40
N LYS A 41 27.11 -34.26 -9.71
CA LYS A 41 26.35 -33.96 -10.93
C LYS A 41 25.90 -32.49 -10.96
N GLN A 42 25.42 -31.96 -9.85
CA GLN A 42 25.03 -30.55 -9.73
C GLN A 42 26.21 -29.60 -9.91
N MET A 43 27.37 -29.90 -9.29
CA MET A 43 28.60 -29.12 -9.47
C MET A 43 29.14 -29.19 -10.90
N ASP A 44 29.09 -30.36 -11.55
CA ASP A 44 29.47 -30.51 -12.95
C ASP A 44 28.54 -29.74 -13.88
N THR A 45 27.22 -29.76 -13.63
CA THR A 45 26.24 -28.94 -14.37
C THR A 45 26.53 -27.45 -14.16
N TRP A 46 26.73 -27.00 -12.92
CA TRP A 46 27.08 -25.62 -12.57
C TRP A 46 28.36 -25.13 -13.28
N ASN A 47 29.43 -25.93 -13.25
CA ASN A 47 30.70 -25.57 -13.88
C ASN A 47 30.59 -25.50 -15.42
N LYS A 48 29.79 -26.38 -16.05
CA LYS A 48 29.64 -26.48 -17.51
C LYS A 48 28.65 -25.48 -18.11
N GLN A 49 27.82 -24.81 -17.31
CA GLN A 49 26.83 -23.83 -17.77
C GLN A 49 27.45 -22.52 -18.31
N GLY A 50 28.71 -22.22 -18.00
CA GLY A 50 29.39 -20.97 -18.38
C GLY A 50 29.05 -19.79 -17.45
N ALA A 51 29.95 -18.81 -17.39
CA ALA A 51 29.89 -17.69 -16.43
C ALA A 51 28.56 -16.92 -16.46
N GLU A 52 28.03 -16.67 -17.66
CA GLU A 52 26.77 -15.95 -17.85
C GLU A 52 25.57 -16.69 -17.25
N ASN A 53 25.45 -18.00 -17.48
CA ASN A 53 24.35 -18.77 -16.93
C ASN A 53 24.48 -18.95 -15.42
N ARG A 54 25.70 -19.07 -14.87
CA ARG A 54 25.91 -19.14 -13.42
C ARG A 54 25.39 -17.90 -12.71
N ILE A 55 25.68 -16.70 -13.23
CA ILE A 55 25.16 -15.45 -12.65
C ILE A 55 23.63 -15.37 -12.80
N ILE A 56 23.10 -15.71 -13.99
CA ILE A 56 21.65 -15.65 -14.23
C ILE A 56 20.90 -16.66 -13.35
N GLU A 57 21.38 -17.89 -13.19
CA GLU A 57 20.72 -18.93 -12.39
C GLU A 57 20.78 -18.66 -10.88
N GLN A 58 21.74 -17.85 -10.43
CA GLN A 58 21.83 -17.41 -9.03
C GLN A 58 20.83 -16.30 -8.65
N ILE A 59 20.03 -15.86 -9.63
CA ILE A 59 18.89 -14.97 -9.45
C ILE A 59 17.60 -15.80 -9.56
N ASP A 60 16.72 -15.77 -8.56
CA ASP A 60 15.42 -16.43 -8.63
C ASP A 60 14.46 -15.62 -9.52
N TRP A 61 14.18 -16.15 -10.72
CA TRP A 61 13.32 -15.53 -11.74
C TRP A 61 11.85 -15.96 -11.68
N LYS A 62 11.52 -17.04 -10.95
CA LYS A 62 10.21 -17.70 -11.04
C LYS A 62 9.58 -18.02 -9.68
N GLY A 63 10.23 -17.64 -8.58
CA GLY A 63 9.81 -18.00 -7.24
C GLY A 63 9.76 -19.51 -7.02
N GLU A 64 10.50 -20.29 -7.83
CA GLU A 64 10.53 -21.76 -7.77
C GLU A 64 11.05 -22.24 -6.42
N HIS A 65 11.82 -21.40 -5.73
CA HIS A 65 12.36 -21.64 -4.39
C HIS A 65 11.49 -21.10 -3.24
N THR A 66 10.28 -20.57 -3.53
CA THR A 66 9.40 -19.91 -2.53
C THR A 66 7.98 -20.49 -2.40
N ARG A 67 7.72 -21.67 -2.97
CA ARG A 67 6.37 -22.28 -2.93
C ARG A 67 6.05 -22.94 -1.58
N LEU A 68 5.24 -22.25 -0.77
CA LEU A 68 4.70 -22.73 0.49
C LEU A 68 3.43 -23.60 0.34
N GLY A 69 3.57 -24.88 0.72
CA GLY A 69 2.81 -25.60 1.76
C GLY A 69 1.27 -25.54 1.84
N GLY A 70 0.66 -26.74 1.93
CA GLY A 70 -0.77 -27.06 1.81
C GLY A 70 -1.77 -26.42 2.78
N ILE A 71 -3.04 -26.60 2.41
CA ILE A 71 -4.24 -25.85 2.85
C ILE A 71 -4.72 -26.20 4.28
N ARG A 72 -4.31 -27.36 4.82
CA ARG A 72 -4.92 -27.97 6.02
C ARG A 72 -4.51 -27.32 7.35
N ASP A 73 -3.27 -26.88 7.51
CA ASP A 73 -2.78 -26.32 8.80
C ASP A 73 -3.22 -24.86 9.07
N LYS A 74 -3.82 -24.20 8.08
CA LYS A 74 -4.25 -22.79 8.17
C LYS A 74 -5.68 -22.63 8.69
N LEU A 75 -6.50 -23.68 8.66
CA LEU A 75 -7.91 -23.67 9.08
C LEU A 75 -8.08 -23.73 10.60
N ILE A 76 -7.16 -24.38 11.31
CA ILE A 76 -7.28 -24.60 12.77
C ILE A 76 -7.00 -23.32 13.58
N LYS A 77 -6.22 -22.36 13.03
CA LYS A 77 -5.93 -21.06 13.66
C LYS A 77 -7.03 -20.01 13.52
N PHE A 78 -8.08 -20.28 12.73
CA PHE A 78 -9.16 -19.33 12.42
C PHE A 78 -10.18 -19.17 13.56
N ARG A 79 -10.50 -20.27 14.26
CA ARG A 79 -11.59 -20.30 15.25
C ARG A 79 -11.24 -19.62 16.58
N GLY A 80 -9.96 -19.55 16.94
CA GLY A 80 -9.49 -18.90 18.17
C GLY A 80 -9.26 -17.38 18.08
N TRP A 81 -9.29 -16.80 16.88
CA TRP A 81 -8.89 -15.40 16.66
C TRP A 81 -10.08 -14.43 16.48
N ILE A 82 -11.22 -14.93 15.99
CA ILE A 82 -12.44 -14.12 15.74
C ILE A 82 -13.04 -13.53 17.03
N SER A 83 -12.75 -14.11 18.20
CA SER A 83 -13.39 -13.72 19.46
C SER A 83 -12.81 -12.48 20.17
N LYS A 84 -11.81 -11.78 19.60
CA LYS A 84 -11.08 -10.72 20.36
C LYS A 84 -10.95 -9.30 19.78
N HIS A 85 -11.39 -8.96 18.56
CA HIS A 85 -11.08 -7.62 17.99
C HIS A 85 -12.24 -7.00 17.18
N TRP A 86 -13.05 -6.17 17.84
CA TRP A 86 -14.29 -5.58 17.30
C TRP A 86 -14.37 -4.03 17.38
N ASN A 87 -13.24 -3.30 17.37
CA ASN A 87 -13.25 -1.82 17.45
C ASN A 87 -12.78 -1.09 16.18
N ASP A 88 -13.27 0.15 16.02
CA ASP A 88 -13.11 1.06 14.89
C ASP A 88 -11.82 1.90 15.01
N GLU A 89 -10.88 1.70 14.08
CA GLU A 89 -9.50 2.22 14.15
C GLU A 89 -9.35 3.74 14.00
N PHE A 90 -10.37 4.46 13.50
CA PHE A 90 -10.27 5.90 13.23
C PHE A 90 -10.89 6.79 14.31
N TYR A 91 -11.90 6.29 15.02
CA TYR A 91 -12.62 7.08 16.00
C TYR A 91 -11.75 7.39 17.22
N ALA A 92 -10.90 6.43 17.64
CA ALA A 92 -10.00 6.62 18.76
C ALA A 92 -8.96 7.74 18.50
N PRO A 93 -8.14 7.71 17.42
CA PRO A 93 -7.19 8.79 17.12
C PRO A 93 -7.85 10.17 17.00
N GLN A 94 -9.00 10.28 16.32
CA GLN A 94 -9.70 11.56 16.15
C GLN A 94 -10.23 12.11 17.49
N ARG A 95 -10.76 11.25 18.36
CA ARG A 95 -11.18 11.67 19.71
C ARG A 95 -10.00 12.14 20.55
N VAL A 96 -8.89 11.42 20.51
CA VAL A 96 -7.68 11.79 21.27
C VAL A 96 -7.17 13.15 20.79
N VAL A 97 -7.06 13.38 19.48
CA VAL A 97 -6.64 14.70 18.97
C VAL A 97 -7.61 15.80 19.41
N LYS A 98 -8.93 15.61 19.29
CA LYS A 98 -9.91 16.62 19.75
C LYS A 98 -9.79 16.94 21.24
N GLU A 99 -9.50 15.93 22.06
CA GLU A 99 -9.29 16.12 23.49
C GLU A 99 -7.99 16.89 23.76
N ILE A 100 -6.93 16.58 23.00
CA ILE A 100 -5.66 17.33 23.04
C ILE A 100 -5.87 18.80 22.64
N GLU A 101 -6.59 19.08 21.55
CA GLU A 101 -6.91 20.45 21.12
C GLU A 101 -7.74 21.18 22.19
N ARG A 102 -8.66 20.48 22.87
CA ARG A 102 -9.43 21.03 23.99
C ARG A 102 -8.56 21.36 25.20
N ILE A 103 -7.62 20.48 25.56
CA ILE A 103 -6.70 20.66 26.71
C ILE A 103 -5.72 21.80 26.44
N THR A 104 -5.16 21.85 25.22
CA THR A 104 -4.11 22.81 24.85
C THR A 104 -4.68 24.15 24.38
N GLY A 105 -5.96 24.20 23.99
CA GLY A 105 -6.59 25.37 23.37
C GLY A 105 -6.09 25.67 21.96
N LYS A 106 -5.30 24.78 21.35
CA LYS A 106 -4.72 24.93 20.02
C LYS A 106 -5.37 23.97 19.03
N THR A 107 -5.83 24.47 17.89
CA THR A 107 -6.26 23.63 16.76
C THR A 107 -5.06 23.25 15.92
N LEU A 108 -4.86 21.95 15.65
CA LEU A 108 -3.74 21.46 14.86
C LEU A 108 -4.01 21.63 13.36
N LYS A 109 -3.00 22.10 12.60
CA LYS A 109 -3.09 22.13 11.15
C LYS A 109 -3.15 20.72 10.56
N PRO A 110 -3.68 20.52 9.34
CA PRO A 110 -3.80 19.19 8.73
C PRO A 110 -2.52 18.36 8.71
N THR A 111 -1.36 18.94 8.39
CA THR A 111 -0.07 18.23 8.36
C THR A 111 0.56 18.01 9.75
N GLU A 112 0.06 18.70 10.78
CA GLU A 112 0.46 18.58 12.19
C GLU A 112 -0.49 17.65 12.97
N ASN A 113 -1.67 17.36 12.42
CA ASN A 113 -2.68 16.53 13.04
C ASN A 113 -2.45 15.04 12.72
N PRO A 114 -2.03 14.20 13.69
CA PRO A 114 -1.68 12.81 13.42
C PRO A 114 -2.88 11.97 13.00
N ALA A 115 -4.11 12.29 13.46
CA ALA A 115 -5.32 11.58 13.04
C ALA A 115 -5.66 11.89 11.57
N THR A 116 -5.51 13.15 11.15
CA THR A 116 -5.67 13.57 9.75
C THR A 116 -4.62 12.89 8.85
N MET A 117 -3.36 12.83 9.29
CA MET A 117 -2.28 12.18 8.55
C MET A 117 -2.41 10.64 8.51
N MET A 118 -3.00 10.02 9.54
CA MET A 118 -3.38 8.60 9.51
C MET A 118 -4.41 8.31 8.42
N GLU A 119 -5.46 9.14 8.32
CA GLU A 119 -6.45 9.02 7.23
C GLU A 119 -5.82 9.26 5.86
N TYR A 120 -4.93 10.26 5.77
CA TYR A 120 -4.19 10.58 4.56
C TYR A 120 -3.22 9.47 4.13
N SER A 121 -2.70 8.63 5.02
CA SER A 121 -1.68 7.62 4.66
C SER A 121 -2.20 6.18 4.54
N LYS A 122 -3.34 5.86 5.19
CA LYS A 122 -3.75 4.47 5.42
C LYS A 122 -3.92 3.65 4.14
N SER A 123 -3.29 2.47 4.12
CA SER A 123 -3.39 1.47 3.05
C SER A 123 -2.95 1.96 1.65
N LYS A 124 -2.28 3.12 1.55
CA LYS A 124 -1.86 3.72 0.27
C LYS A 124 -0.47 3.29 -0.20
N ALA A 125 0.39 2.83 0.71
CA ALA A 125 1.79 2.49 0.39
C ALA A 125 1.97 1.55 -0.81
N GLY A 126 1.11 0.53 -0.97
CA GLY A 126 1.19 -0.37 -2.13
C GLY A 126 0.86 0.30 -3.47
N LEU A 127 -0.10 1.24 -3.48
CA LEU A 127 -0.44 1.98 -4.70
C LEU A 127 0.56 3.09 -5.01
N ILE A 128 1.09 3.77 -3.98
CA ILE A 128 2.19 4.73 -4.16
C ILE A 128 3.45 4.00 -4.65
N GLY A 129 3.74 2.81 -4.11
CA GLY A 129 4.80 1.93 -4.61
C GLY A 129 4.60 1.56 -6.08
N ARG A 130 3.35 1.33 -6.53
CA ARG A 130 3.04 1.20 -7.96
C ARG A 130 3.40 2.46 -8.72
N THR A 131 2.99 3.63 -8.24
CA THR A 131 3.24 4.91 -8.90
C THR A 131 4.74 5.15 -9.11
N PHE A 132 5.56 4.87 -8.09
CA PHE A 132 7.02 4.90 -8.21
C PHE A 132 7.52 3.99 -9.35
N VAL A 133 6.87 2.86 -9.60
CA VAL A 133 7.30 1.91 -10.62
C VAL A 133 6.76 2.28 -12.00
N MET A 134 5.47 2.59 -12.11
CA MET A 134 4.77 2.71 -13.38
C MET A 134 4.72 4.13 -13.93
N ASP A 135 4.91 5.15 -13.08
CA ASP A 135 4.70 6.55 -13.41
C ASP A 135 5.93 7.40 -13.03
N LYS A 136 5.92 7.99 -11.84
CA LYS A 136 6.95 8.92 -11.33
C LYS A 136 7.29 8.60 -9.88
N ALA A 137 8.52 8.89 -9.47
CA ALA A 137 8.83 9.01 -8.05
C ALA A 137 8.14 10.26 -7.51
N ILE A 138 7.48 10.13 -6.36
CA ILE A 138 6.71 11.21 -5.74
C ILE A 138 7.07 11.40 -4.26
N ASP A 139 6.89 12.60 -3.72
CA ASP A 139 7.02 12.84 -2.29
C ASP A 139 5.75 12.43 -1.50
N GLU A 140 5.77 12.67 -0.19
CA GLU A 140 4.64 12.42 0.71
C GLU A 140 3.35 13.18 0.38
N TYR A 141 3.43 14.25 -0.41
CA TYR A 141 2.30 15.05 -0.87
C TYR A 141 2.02 14.84 -2.37
N ALA A 142 2.56 13.74 -2.90
CA ALA A 142 2.44 13.28 -4.27
C ALA A 142 3.01 14.24 -5.33
N ASN A 143 3.89 15.18 -4.96
CA ASN A 143 4.63 15.99 -5.94
C ASN A 143 5.61 15.11 -6.70
N PRO A 144 5.76 15.26 -8.03
CA PRO A 144 6.76 14.54 -8.80
C PRO A 144 8.17 15.02 -8.39
N ILE A 145 9.05 14.08 -8.04
CA ILE A 145 10.44 14.35 -7.65
C ILE A 145 11.46 13.60 -8.49
N GLY A 146 11.01 12.71 -9.37
CA GLY A 146 11.89 11.93 -10.25
C GLY A 146 11.15 10.98 -11.18
N ARG A 147 11.91 10.33 -12.06
CA ARG A 147 11.38 9.36 -13.03
C ARG A 147 10.88 8.09 -12.34
N GLY A 148 9.87 7.43 -12.92
CA GLY A 148 9.44 6.11 -12.46
C GLY A 148 10.35 5.00 -12.99
N LEU A 149 10.30 3.83 -12.37
CA LEU A 149 11.17 2.70 -12.76
C LEU A 149 10.93 2.24 -14.21
N LEU A 150 9.69 2.29 -14.70
CA LEU A 150 9.32 1.93 -16.07
C LEU A 150 10.01 2.82 -17.10
N GLU A 151 10.03 4.13 -16.84
CA GLU A 151 10.70 5.15 -17.67
C GLU A 151 12.22 4.98 -17.61
N ILE A 152 12.79 4.80 -16.41
CA ILE A 152 14.23 4.57 -16.22
C ILE A 152 14.70 3.36 -17.02
N LEU A 153 13.92 2.27 -17.00
CA LEU A 153 14.26 1.06 -17.74
C LEU A 153 14.11 1.24 -19.26
N GLU A 154 13.40 2.26 -19.78
CA GLU A 154 12.96 2.39 -21.20
C GLU A 154 14.05 2.10 -22.23
N PRO A 155 15.30 2.56 -22.02
CA PRO A 155 16.40 2.28 -22.94
C PRO A 155 16.72 0.77 -23.09
N ILE A 156 16.41 -0.08 -22.12
CA ILE A 156 16.76 -1.52 -22.13
C ILE A 156 15.78 -2.31 -23.02
N ASN A 157 16.31 -3.02 -24.02
CA ASN A 157 15.48 -3.89 -24.85
C ASN A 157 14.86 -5.01 -23.97
N PRO A 158 13.55 -5.30 -24.07
CA PRO A 158 12.93 -6.38 -23.30
C PRO A 158 13.63 -7.74 -23.41
N LYS A 159 14.31 -8.03 -24.53
CA LYS A 159 15.08 -9.27 -24.73
C LYS A 159 16.35 -9.32 -23.87
N ASP A 160 16.94 -8.17 -23.58
CA ASP A 160 18.22 -8.03 -22.86
C ASP A 160 18.00 -7.79 -21.35
N MET A 161 16.74 -7.75 -20.90
CA MET A 161 16.38 -7.41 -19.52
C MET A 161 17.04 -8.34 -18.49
N LYS A 162 17.19 -9.63 -18.80
CA LYS A 162 17.85 -10.57 -17.90
C LYS A 162 19.33 -10.27 -17.75
N GLN A 163 20.01 -10.01 -18.86
CA GLN A 163 21.42 -9.64 -18.90
C GLN A 163 21.65 -8.29 -18.22
N PHE A 164 20.77 -7.31 -18.42
CA PHE A 164 20.85 -6.02 -17.75
C PHE A 164 20.72 -6.16 -16.22
N ILE A 165 19.77 -6.96 -15.73
CA ILE A 165 19.60 -7.22 -14.29
C ILE A 165 20.83 -7.92 -13.71
N ALA A 166 21.36 -8.94 -14.42
CA ALA A 166 22.58 -9.63 -14.03
C ALA A 166 23.80 -8.70 -14.05
N TYR A 167 23.89 -7.77 -15.01
CA TYR A 167 24.92 -6.73 -15.07
C TYR A 167 24.85 -5.80 -13.85
N GLY A 168 23.66 -5.30 -13.52
CA GLY A 168 23.45 -4.47 -12.32
C GLY A 168 23.79 -5.21 -11.02
N ALA A 169 23.41 -6.48 -10.92
CA ALA A 169 23.81 -7.33 -9.79
C ALA A 169 25.34 -7.53 -9.74
N SER A 170 26.01 -7.67 -10.89
CA SER A 170 27.47 -7.83 -10.97
C SER A 170 28.21 -6.55 -10.57
N LYS A 171 27.78 -5.38 -11.05
CA LYS A 171 28.32 -4.06 -10.61
C LYS A 171 28.16 -3.87 -9.11
N ARG A 172 27.01 -4.27 -8.56
CA ARG A 172 26.77 -4.25 -7.12
C ARG A 172 27.67 -5.23 -6.36
N ALA A 173 27.89 -6.42 -6.89
CA ALA A 173 28.79 -7.41 -6.29
C ALA A 173 30.23 -6.88 -6.17
N LEU A 174 30.74 -6.18 -7.20
CA LEU A 174 32.04 -5.51 -7.15
C LEU A 174 32.14 -4.45 -6.03
N ASP A 175 31.08 -3.68 -5.79
CA ASP A 175 31.02 -2.71 -4.69
C ASP A 175 31.07 -3.41 -3.31
N LEU A 176 30.33 -4.52 -3.18
CA LEU A 176 30.33 -5.31 -1.95
C LEU A 176 31.66 -6.02 -1.69
N GLU A 177 32.32 -6.50 -2.73
CA GLU A 177 33.63 -7.15 -2.65
C GLU A 177 34.70 -6.20 -2.08
N LYS A 178 34.72 -4.94 -2.52
CA LYS A 178 35.61 -3.90 -1.99
C LYS A 178 35.46 -3.67 -0.48
N ARG A 179 34.29 -4.01 0.07
CA ARG A 179 33.94 -3.86 1.48
C ARG A 179 34.02 -5.18 2.26
N GLY A 180 34.51 -6.25 1.63
CA GLY A 180 34.61 -7.59 2.23
C GLY A 180 33.25 -8.26 2.52
N ILE A 181 32.18 -7.85 1.83
CA ILE A 181 30.83 -8.37 2.07
C ILE A 181 30.50 -9.48 1.08
N GLU A 182 30.27 -10.70 1.59
CA GLU A 182 29.93 -11.87 0.77
C GLU A 182 28.66 -11.64 -0.08
N HIS A 183 28.83 -11.58 -1.40
CA HIS A 183 27.75 -11.26 -2.34
C HIS A 183 27.08 -12.50 -2.95
N GLY A 184 27.76 -13.65 -2.97
CA GLY A 184 27.21 -14.94 -3.42
C GLY A 184 27.33 -15.22 -4.92
N PHE A 185 28.21 -14.50 -5.60
CA PHE A 185 28.63 -14.75 -6.97
C PHE A 185 30.12 -15.12 -6.97
N ASP A 186 30.59 -15.82 -8.00
CA ASP A 186 32.03 -15.98 -8.22
C ASP A 186 32.61 -14.67 -8.77
N ILE A 187 33.72 -14.20 -8.20
CA ILE A 187 34.27 -12.88 -8.52
C ILE A 187 34.84 -12.80 -9.94
N ASP A 188 35.36 -13.90 -10.48
CA ASP A 188 35.89 -13.94 -11.84
C ASP A 188 34.75 -13.92 -12.86
N ASP A 189 33.65 -14.61 -12.55
CA ASP A 189 32.41 -14.51 -13.33
C ASP A 189 31.84 -13.09 -13.32
N VAL A 190 31.84 -12.43 -12.16
CA VAL A 190 31.37 -11.04 -12.01
C VAL A 190 32.20 -10.09 -12.87
N LYS A 191 33.55 -10.18 -12.80
CA LYS A 191 34.45 -9.35 -13.61
C LYS A 191 34.22 -9.58 -15.10
N TYR A 192 34.18 -10.85 -15.53
CA TYR A 192 33.88 -11.21 -16.91
C TYR A 192 32.54 -10.63 -17.39
N PHE A 193 31.50 -10.71 -16.57
CA PHE A 193 30.16 -10.23 -16.93
C PHE A 193 30.13 -8.71 -17.08
N VAL A 194 30.79 -7.99 -16.17
CA VAL A 194 30.92 -6.53 -16.24
C VAL A 194 31.73 -6.11 -17.46
N ASP A 195 32.83 -6.78 -17.77
CA ASP A 195 33.65 -6.48 -18.95
C ASP A 195 32.91 -6.77 -20.27
N LYS A 196 32.15 -7.86 -20.32
CA LYS A 196 31.40 -8.29 -21.52
C LYS A 196 30.21 -7.36 -21.82
N TYR A 197 29.46 -6.98 -20.79
CA TYR A 197 28.20 -6.27 -20.94
C TYR A 197 28.28 -4.77 -20.62
N GLY A 198 29.41 -4.30 -20.07
CA GLY A 198 29.63 -2.92 -19.70
C GLY A 198 29.45 -1.96 -20.86
N ASN A 199 28.56 -0.98 -20.68
CA ASN A 199 28.33 0.09 -21.63
C ASN A 199 27.65 1.29 -20.94
N GLU A 200 27.89 2.50 -21.47
CA GLU A 200 27.37 3.76 -20.91
C GLU A 200 25.84 3.77 -20.78
N LYS A 201 25.14 3.14 -21.72
CA LYS A 201 23.68 3.09 -21.70
C LYS A 201 23.15 2.27 -20.52
N TRP A 202 23.76 1.12 -20.20
CA TRP A 202 23.34 0.32 -19.06
C TRP A 202 23.77 0.96 -17.74
N ASP A 203 24.93 1.59 -17.70
CA ASP A 203 25.39 2.35 -16.53
C ASP A 203 24.42 3.52 -16.23
N SER A 204 24.03 4.30 -17.23
CA SER A 204 23.05 5.38 -17.04
C SER A 204 21.68 4.90 -16.52
N VAL A 205 21.25 3.69 -16.92
CA VAL A 205 20.02 3.09 -16.37
C VAL A 205 20.22 2.66 -14.92
N LEU A 206 21.38 2.12 -14.54
CA LEU A 206 21.70 1.78 -13.15
C LEU A 206 21.81 3.03 -12.27
N ASP A 207 22.35 4.12 -12.78
CA ASP A 207 22.37 5.42 -12.09
C ASP A 207 20.95 5.90 -11.83
N GLY A 208 20.06 5.80 -12.83
CA GLY A 208 18.65 6.11 -12.67
C GLY A 208 17.95 5.22 -11.62
N ILE A 209 18.26 3.93 -11.56
CA ILE A 209 17.73 3.01 -10.53
C ILE A 209 18.24 3.40 -9.13
N THR A 210 19.50 3.82 -9.04
CA THR A 210 20.14 4.25 -7.80
C THR A 210 19.52 5.56 -7.31
N GLU A 211 19.32 6.54 -8.19
CA GLU A 211 18.60 7.78 -7.93
C GLU A 211 17.15 7.50 -7.47
N TRP A 212 16.43 6.64 -8.19
CA TRP A 212 15.08 6.21 -7.84
C TRP A 212 14.98 5.62 -6.43
N SER A 213 15.96 4.78 -6.06
CA SER A 213 16.06 4.20 -4.73
C SER A 213 16.43 5.26 -3.69
N GLY A 214 17.23 6.25 -4.08
CA GLY A 214 17.57 7.43 -3.29
C GLY A 214 16.35 8.25 -2.88
N HIS A 215 15.35 8.42 -3.76
CA HIS A 215 14.11 9.12 -3.41
C HIS A 215 13.31 8.42 -2.30
N LEU A 216 13.32 7.07 -2.27
CA LEU A 216 12.70 6.30 -1.18
C LEU A 216 13.44 6.49 0.14
N LEU A 217 14.78 6.54 0.10
CA LEU A 217 15.62 6.84 1.26
C LEU A 217 15.34 8.26 1.77
N ASP A 218 15.24 9.24 0.87
CA ASP A 218 14.97 10.63 1.22
C ASP A 218 13.58 10.80 1.85
N TRP A 219 12.60 9.99 1.47
CA TRP A 219 11.30 9.95 2.15
C TRP A 219 11.45 9.46 3.59
N VAL A 220 12.22 8.40 3.85
CA VAL A 220 12.51 7.95 5.22
C VAL A 220 13.20 9.05 6.05
N VAL A 221 14.10 9.82 5.43
CA VAL A 221 14.76 10.97 6.06
C VAL A 221 13.76 12.07 6.40
N ARG A 222 12.92 12.50 5.44
CA ARG A 222 11.87 13.53 5.66
C ARG A 222 10.85 13.11 6.71
N ALA A 223 10.55 11.81 6.80
CA ALA A 223 9.72 11.25 7.85
C ALA A 223 10.38 11.30 9.24
N GLY A 224 11.70 11.50 9.34
CA GLY A 224 12.46 11.52 10.59
C GLY A 224 13.04 10.16 11.01
N GLY A 225 12.95 9.16 10.14
CA GLY A 225 13.39 7.78 10.39
C GLY A 225 14.88 7.53 10.21
N LEU A 226 15.57 8.48 9.59
CA LEU A 226 17.01 8.44 9.33
C LEU A 226 17.55 9.88 9.31
N GLY A 227 18.74 10.11 9.86
CA GLY A 227 19.39 11.42 9.77
C GLY A 227 19.99 11.69 8.39
N LYS A 228 20.24 12.97 8.09
CA LYS A 228 20.72 13.41 6.77
C LYS A 228 22.15 12.93 6.47
N GLN A 229 23.02 12.93 7.49
CA GLN A 229 24.41 12.49 7.36
C GLN A 229 24.48 10.98 7.12
N GLU A 230 23.68 10.20 7.84
CA GLU A 230 23.58 8.74 7.66
C GLU A 230 23.03 8.40 6.29
N ALA A 231 22.02 9.13 5.80
CA ALA A 231 21.51 8.95 4.45
C ALA A 231 22.55 9.27 3.37
N LYS A 232 23.36 10.31 3.57
CA LYS A 232 24.47 10.66 2.67
C LYS A 232 25.51 9.53 2.63
N LEU A 233 25.92 9.04 3.79
CA LEU A 233 26.86 7.91 3.90
C LEU A 233 26.30 6.65 3.23
N ILE A 234 25.00 6.36 3.41
CA ILE A 234 24.34 5.23 2.72
C ILE A 234 24.39 5.43 1.20
N LYS A 235 24.19 6.64 0.67
CA LYS A 235 24.29 6.89 -0.77
C LYS A 235 25.73 6.70 -1.27
N GLU A 236 26.72 7.24 -0.54
CA GLU A 236 28.14 7.13 -0.88
C GLU A 236 28.66 5.68 -0.84
N LEU A 237 28.24 4.89 0.15
CA LEU A 237 28.57 3.47 0.28
C LEU A 237 27.86 2.57 -0.74
N ASN A 238 26.93 3.11 -1.52
CA ASN A 238 26.15 2.33 -2.48
C ASN A 238 26.03 3.09 -3.81
N PRO A 239 27.16 3.37 -4.50
CA PRO A 239 27.19 4.16 -5.74
C PRO A 239 26.41 3.50 -6.88
N VAL A 240 26.31 2.17 -6.85
CA VAL A 240 25.35 1.39 -7.65
C VAL A 240 24.48 0.62 -6.66
N TYR A 241 23.17 0.91 -6.65
CA TYR A 241 22.24 0.24 -5.75
C TYR A 241 21.36 -0.77 -6.49
N MET A 242 21.55 -2.04 -6.16
CA MET A 242 20.66 -3.15 -6.52
C MET A 242 20.44 -4.02 -5.28
N PRO A 243 19.20 -4.39 -4.96
CA PRO A 243 18.93 -5.10 -3.72
C PRO A 243 19.25 -6.59 -3.78
N PHE A 244 19.97 -7.07 -2.77
CA PHE A 244 20.38 -8.47 -2.62
C PHE A 244 19.50 -9.19 -1.59
N LYS A 245 18.16 -9.07 -1.73
CA LYS A 245 17.23 -9.86 -0.90
C LYS A 245 17.43 -11.34 -1.24
N ARG A 246 17.69 -12.18 -0.24
CA ARG A 246 17.99 -13.61 -0.46
C ARG A 246 16.70 -14.42 -0.63
N ALA A 247 16.73 -15.40 -1.53
CA ALA A 247 15.71 -16.45 -1.60
C ALA A 247 15.96 -17.47 -0.47
N PHE A 248 14.95 -17.70 0.36
CA PHE A 248 15.02 -18.69 1.43
C PHE A 248 14.36 -19.99 0.95
N ILE A 249 15.17 -21.03 0.77
CA ILE A 249 14.77 -22.28 0.13
C ILE A 249 13.97 -23.20 1.07
N ASP A 250 14.04 -23.05 2.41
CA ASP A 250 13.43 -24.05 3.32
C ASP A 250 12.97 -23.56 4.72
N ASP A 251 12.87 -22.24 4.97
CA ASP A 251 12.42 -21.77 6.29
C ASP A 251 10.95 -21.33 6.29
N LEU A 252 10.09 -22.28 6.68
CA LEU A 252 8.72 -22.05 7.16
C LEU A 252 8.65 -21.09 8.39
N LEU A 253 9.78 -20.52 8.82
CA LEU A 253 9.95 -19.73 10.03
C LEU A 253 9.90 -18.21 9.83
N VAL A 254 9.81 -17.67 8.61
CA VAL A 254 9.71 -16.20 8.42
C VAL A 254 8.28 -15.66 8.48
N VAL A 255 7.26 -16.52 8.58
CA VAL A 255 5.84 -16.10 8.75
C VAL A 255 5.41 -16.06 10.23
N GLN A 256 6.31 -16.31 11.19
CA GLN A 256 6.08 -15.93 12.59
C GLN A 256 6.38 -14.44 12.82
N GLY A 257 5.78 -13.58 12.00
CA GLY A 257 5.56 -12.21 12.38
C GLY A 257 4.38 -12.14 13.34
N GLY A 258 4.60 -12.44 14.62
CA GLY A 258 3.60 -12.30 15.68
C GLY A 258 2.92 -10.93 15.67
N ALA A 259 1.73 -10.88 16.26
CA ALA A 259 0.79 -9.76 16.35
C ALA A 259 1.32 -8.46 17.02
N GLY A 260 2.64 -8.28 17.11
CA GLY A 260 3.28 -7.00 17.42
C GLY A 260 3.39 -6.16 16.16
N GLY A 261 2.76 -4.99 16.16
CA GLY A 261 2.73 -4.08 15.03
C GLY A 261 4.13 -3.65 14.58
N MET A 262 4.22 -3.20 13.34
CA MET A 262 5.47 -2.74 12.72
C MET A 262 6.17 -1.60 13.48
N VAL A 263 5.48 -0.94 14.42
CA VAL A 263 6.03 0.10 15.30
C VAL A 263 7.09 -0.48 16.27
N ASP A 264 7.00 -1.77 16.61
CA ASP A 264 7.98 -2.47 17.46
C ASP A 264 9.16 -3.08 16.70
N ARG A 265 9.09 -3.15 15.36
CA ARG A 265 10.13 -3.78 14.54
C ARG A 265 11.11 -2.73 14.07
N GLY A 266 12.16 -2.59 14.87
CA GLY A 266 13.26 -1.64 14.72
C GLY A 266 13.83 -1.49 13.30
N GLN A 267 14.26 -0.25 13.05
CA GLN A 267 14.97 0.29 11.89
C GLN A 267 14.24 0.26 10.53
N ALA A 268 14.11 1.46 9.95
CA ALA A 268 13.55 1.63 8.61
C ALA A 268 14.44 0.99 7.54
N ILE A 269 15.76 1.24 7.65
CA ILE A 269 16.82 0.72 6.78
C ILE A 269 17.58 -0.40 7.49
N LYS A 270 17.94 -1.47 6.78
CA LYS A 270 18.70 -2.60 7.33
C LYS A 270 20.12 -2.60 6.78
N ALA A 271 21.10 -2.90 7.64
CA ALA A 271 22.45 -3.21 7.19
C ALA A 271 22.44 -4.46 6.31
N ILE A 272 23.22 -4.43 5.23
CA ILE A 272 23.42 -5.62 4.39
C ILE A 272 24.23 -6.66 5.18
N LYS A 273 23.80 -7.92 5.10
CA LYS A 273 24.56 -9.07 5.62
C LYS A 273 25.01 -9.92 4.44
N GLY A 274 26.29 -10.28 4.44
CA GLY A 274 26.86 -11.17 3.43
C GLY A 274 26.19 -12.54 3.43
N SER A 275 26.06 -13.16 2.25
CA SER A 275 25.55 -14.52 2.10
C SER A 275 25.87 -15.10 0.72
N GLY A 276 26.18 -16.40 0.66
CA GLY A 276 26.28 -17.18 -0.57
C GLY A 276 24.95 -17.62 -1.21
N ARG A 277 23.78 -17.24 -0.66
CA ARG A 277 22.47 -17.70 -1.16
C ARG A 277 22.05 -16.99 -2.46
N PRO A 278 21.22 -17.64 -3.31
CA PRO A 278 20.59 -16.97 -4.44
C PRO A 278 19.84 -15.71 -4.03
N ILE A 279 19.88 -14.70 -4.88
CA ILE A 279 19.13 -13.46 -4.68
C ILE A 279 17.79 -13.54 -5.39
N ILE A 280 16.74 -12.96 -4.80
CA ILE A 280 15.49 -12.68 -5.50
C ILE A 280 15.79 -11.66 -6.60
N ASN A 281 15.09 -11.74 -7.73
CA ASN A 281 15.17 -10.75 -8.80
C ASN A 281 15.28 -9.32 -8.23
N PRO A 282 16.40 -8.60 -8.49
CA PRO A 282 16.62 -7.27 -7.93
C PRO A 282 15.51 -6.27 -8.24
N ILE A 283 14.89 -6.35 -9.42
CA ILE A 283 13.80 -5.45 -9.81
C ILE A 283 12.52 -5.75 -9.01
N GLU A 284 12.17 -7.02 -8.81
CA GLU A 284 11.06 -7.41 -7.93
C GLU A 284 11.34 -6.99 -6.47
N SER A 285 12.60 -7.10 -6.05
CA SER A 285 13.07 -6.66 -4.74
C SER A 285 13.00 -5.14 -4.56
N LEU A 286 13.21 -4.34 -5.61
CA LEU A 286 12.99 -2.89 -5.59
C LEU A 286 11.51 -2.54 -5.42
N ILE A 287 10.63 -3.20 -6.18
CA ILE A 287 9.17 -2.99 -6.11
C ILE A 287 8.62 -3.29 -4.71
N SER A 288 9.02 -4.44 -4.13
CA SER A 288 8.63 -4.79 -2.76
C SER A 288 9.20 -3.81 -1.73
N GLN A 289 10.46 -3.38 -1.89
CA GLN A 289 11.07 -2.40 -0.98
C GLN A 289 10.43 -1.03 -1.05
N ALA A 290 10.03 -0.54 -2.22
CA ALA A 290 9.32 0.74 -2.32
C ALA A 290 8.09 0.74 -1.43
N THR A 291 7.27 -0.30 -1.52
CA THR A 291 6.06 -0.45 -0.70
C THR A 291 6.41 -0.51 0.80
N GLU A 292 7.42 -1.30 1.17
CA GLU A 292 7.88 -1.46 2.56
C GLU A 292 8.41 -0.13 3.15
N LEU A 293 9.24 0.60 2.40
CA LEU A 293 9.86 1.85 2.83
C LEU A 293 8.84 2.99 2.92
N ILE A 294 7.92 3.11 1.96
CA ILE A 294 6.84 4.10 2.01
C ILE A 294 5.95 3.84 3.23
N ALA A 295 5.53 2.60 3.46
CA ALA A 295 4.70 2.23 4.62
C ALA A 295 5.41 2.55 5.94
N LYS A 296 6.72 2.28 6.03
CA LYS A 296 7.55 2.62 7.19
C LYS A 296 7.67 4.14 7.38
N ALA A 297 7.97 4.89 6.32
CA ALA A 297 8.10 6.34 6.36
C ALA A 297 6.81 7.01 6.84
N GLN A 298 5.65 6.59 6.31
CA GLN A 298 4.33 7.07 6.76
C GLN A 298 4.11 6.84 8.25
N LYS A 299 4.42 5.63 8.75
CA LYS A 299 4.29 5.30 10.17
C LYS A 299 5.23 6.09 11.05
N ILE A 300 6.49 6.27 10.62
CA ILE A 300 7.47 7.06 11.37
C ILE A 300 6.98 8.51 11.48
N LYS A 301 6.49 9.09 10.37
CA LYS A 301 5.93 10.45 10.38
C LYS A 301 4.74 10.55 11.33
N ILE A 302 3.77 9.66 11.23
CA ILE A 302 2.60 9.64 12.14
C ILE A 302 3.01 9.46 13.60
N ALA A 303 3.91 8.52 13.89
CA ALA A 303 4.37 8.25 15.25
C ALA A 303 5.16 9.43 15.84
N SER A 304 6.02 10.07 15.04
CA SER A 304 6.73 11.28 15.47
C SER A 304 5.78 12.45 15.76
N MET A 305 4.70 12.61 15.00
CA MET A 305 3.67 13.61 15.31
C MET A 305 2.97 13.33 16.65
N TRP A 306 2.67 12.07 16.97
CA TRP A 306 2.16 11.71 18.30
C TRP A 306 3.19 11.99 19.40
N ALA A 307 4.47 11.71 19.15
CA ALA A 307 5.55 12.02 20.07
C ALA A 307 5.73 13.54 20.28
N ASP A 308 5.56 14.36 19.23
CA ASP A 308 5.57 15.83 19.33
C ASP A 308 4.43 16.30 20.26
N LEU A 309 3.23 15.71 20.15
CA LEU A 309 2.12 16.03 21.06
C LEU A 309 2.38 15.57 22.50
N ALA A 310 3.19 14.53 22.74
CA ALA A 310 3.51 14.06 24.09
C ALA A 310 4.27 15.10 24.94
N GLU A 311 4.85 16.12 24.31
CA GLU A 311 5.59 17.20 25.00
C GLU A 311 4.68 18.31 25.55
N GLU A 312 3.41 18.35 25.13
CA GLU A 312 2.44 19.35 25.57
C GLU A 312 1.88 19.01 26.97
N LYS A 313 1.61 20.06 27.76
CA LYS A 313 1.15 19.90 29.15
C LYS A 313 -0.25 19.26 29.19
N GLY A 314 -0.43 18.26 30.06
CA GLY A 314 -1.73 17.62 30.30
C GLY A 314 -2.05 16.42 29.41
N ILE A 315 -1.13 15.98 28.54
CA ILE A 315 -1.37 14.92 27.55
C ILE A 315 -0.88 13.53 27.99
N GLY A 316 -0.20 13.43 29.15
CA GLY A 316 0.41 12.18 29.64
C GLY A 316 -0.53 10.98 29.78
N GLY A 317 -1.85 11.20 29.89
CA GLY A 317 -2.86 10.13 29.90
C GLY A 317 -3.05 9.41 28.56
N PHE A 318 -2.57 9.98 27.45
CA PHE A 318 -2.67 9.41 26.11
C PHE A 318 -1.34 8.86 25.59
N ILE A 319 -0.26 9.60 25.82
CA ILE A 319 1.09 9.23 25.41
C ILE A 319 2.10 9.82 26.39
N THR A 320 3.04 9.01 26.85
CA THR A 320 4.10 9.44 27.77
C THR A 320 5.45 8.87 27.35
N ARG A 321 6.49 9.71 27.32
CA ARG A 321 7.86 9.25 27.07
C ARG A 321 8.36 8.40 28.23
N VAL A 322 8.93 7.25 27.92
CA VAL A 322 9.56 6.36 28.91
C VAL A 322 11.08 6.26 28.66
N PRO A 323 11.89 5.95 29.70
CA PRO A 323 13.34 5.75 29.54
C PRO A 323 13.68 4.67 28.50
N THR A 324 14.93 4.55 28.08
CA THR A 324 15.36 3.42 27.24
C THR A 324 15.43 2.14 28.09
N PRO A 325 14.94 0.97 27.61
CA PRO A 325 14.99 -0.25 28.40
C PRO A 325 16.45 -0.64 28.64
N THR A 326 16.84 -0.71 29.92
CA THR A 326 18.23 -0.95 30.33
C THR A 326 18.54 -2.45 30.26
N GLY A 327 18.69 -2.99 29.05
CA GLY A 327 19.17 -4.34 28.83
C GLY A 327 20.66 -4.32 28.51
N VAL A 328 21.52 -4.33 29.53
CA VAL A 328 22.99 -4.39 29.36
C VAL A 328 23.35 -5.71 28.70
N LYS A 329 23.54 -5.72 27.38
CA LYS A 329 24.57 -6.57 26.79
C LYS A 329 25.79 -5.68 26.64
N GLN A 330 26.81 -5.93 27.45
CA GLN A 330 28.15 -5.38 27.23
C GLN A 330 28.50 -5.64 25.75
N ILE A 331 28.56 -4.57 24.97
CA ILE A 331 29.15 -4.62 23.64
C ILE A 331 30.63 -4.89 23.92
N ARG A 332 31.12 -6.09 23.56
CA ARG A 332 32.57 -6.31 23.48
C ARG A 332 33.09 -5.37 22.40
N LEU A 333 33.95 -4.44 22.77
CA LEU A 333 34.57 -3.39 21.95
C LEU A 333 35.43 -3.92 20.77
N GLU A 334 35.42 -5.23 20.52
CA GLU A 334 36.24 -5.88 19.50
C GLU A 334 35.77 -5.57 18.07
N ASN A 335 34.50 -5.20 17.86
CA ASN A 335 33.91 -4.99 16.52
C ASN A 335 33.84 -3.51 16.06
N ILE A 336 34.37 -2.54 16.82
CA ILE A 336 34.37 -1.11 16.42
C ILE A 336 35.55 -0.80 15.49
N LYS A 337 36.68 -1.50 15.65
CA LYS A 337 37.87 -1.34 14.80
C LYS A 337 37.56 -1.61 13.32
N ASP A 338 36.78 -2.65 13.02
CA ASP A 338 36.36 -2.96 11.66
C ASP A 338 35.57 -1.82 10.99
N PHE A 339 34.88 -0.98 11.75
CA PHE A 339 34.10 0.15 11.23
C PHE A 339 34.95 1.41 11.03
N GLU A 340 35.92 1.65 11.92
CA GLU A 340 36.94 2.70 11.77
C GLU A 340 37.85 2.43 10.57
N ASP A 341 38.26 1.17 10.39
CA ASP A 341 39.13 0.76 9.29
C ASP A 341 38.42 0.91 7.93
N ILE A 342 37.12 0.57 7.84
CA ILE A 342 36.31 0.81 6.63
C ILE A 342 36.17 2.30 6.30
N ILE A 343 35.99 3.17 7.30
CA ILE A 343 35.85 4.63 7.08
C ILE A 343 37.20 5.25 6.66
N ARG A 344 38.32 4.78 7.24
CA ARG A 344 39.68 5.20 6.86
C ARG A 344 40.09 4.72 5.47
N ASP A 345 39.80 3.46 5.12
CA ASP A 345 40.18 2.86 3.83
C ASP A 345 39.39 3.43 2.64
N LEU A 346 38.21 4.01 2.89
CA LEU A 346 37.38 4.63 1.85
C LEU A 346 37.75 6.09 1.53
N GLY A 347 38.65 6.73 2.31
CA GLY A 347 39.13 8.10 2.04
C GLY A 347 38.02 9.17 2.08
N LEU A 348 36.90 8.91 2.76
CA LEU A 348 35.68 9.73 2.70
C LEU A 348 35.65 10.90 3.70
N LEU A 349 36.70 11.13 4.48
CA LEU A 349 36.80 12.21 5.47
C LEU A 349 38.24 12.76 5.53
N GLU A 350 38.39 14.08 5.62
CA GLU A 350 39.69 14.72 5.85
C GLU A 350 40.25 14.33 7.22
N GLU A 351 41.57 14.10 7.30
CA GLU A 351 42.28 13.77 8.54
C GLU A 351 42.06 14.85 9.61
N GLY A 352 41.34 14.54 10.70
CA GLY A 352 41.41 15.36 11.90
C GLY A 352 40.22 15.40 12.85
N GLU A 353 39.00 15.01 12.46
CA GLU A 353 37.83 15.16 13.33
C GLU A 353 37.01 13.87 13.47
N ILE A 354 37.53 12.93 14.28
CA ILE A 354 36.69 11.89 14.89
C ILE A 354 36.72 12.14 16.39
N THR A 355 35.58 12.53 16.96
CA THR A 355 35.38 12.36 18.40
C THR A 355 34.71 11.00 18.63
N ASP A 356 35.09 10.29 19.69
CA ASP A 356 34.49 9.01 20.13
C ASP A 356 32.95 9.04 20.20
N LEU A 357 32.39 10.24 20.32
CA LEU A 357 30.96 10.52 20.38
C LEU A 357 30.20 10.21 19.08
N ASP A 358 30.83 10.28 17.91
CA ASP A 358 30.14 10.10 16.63
C ASP A 358 30.11 8.63 16.16
N LEU A 359 31.18 7.88 16.38
CA LEU A 359 31.19 6.42 16.19
C LEU A 359 30.26 5.71 17.19
N GLY A 360 30.23 6.20 18.43
CA GLY A 360 29.29 5.76 19.45
C GLY A 360 27.84 5.94 18.99
N LYS A 361 27.45 7.09 18.43
CA LYS A 361 26.08 7.32 17.91
C LYS A 361 25.72 6.36 16.79
N VAL A 362 26.63 6.16 15.82
CA VAL A 362 26.41 5.25 14.69
C VAL A 362 26.22 3.81 15.19
N ALA A 363 27.10 3.30 16.05
CA ALA A 363 26.96 1.97 16.65
C ALA A 363 25.69 1.83 17.52
N THR A 364 25.31 2.90 18.24
CA THR A 364 24.10 2.92 19.09
C THR A 364 22.82 2.87 18.26
N VAL A 365 22.80 3.51 17.08
CA VAL A 365 21.72 3.38 16.10
C VAL A 365 21.58 1.93 15.63
N PHE A 366 22.69 1.20 15.48
CA PHE A 366 22.71 -0.16 14.92
C PHE A 366 22.52 -1.31 15.94
N PHE A 367 22.89 -1.14 17.22
CA PHE A 367 22.99 -2.26 18.18
C PHE A 367 22.18 -2.15 19.50
N GLN A 368 21.32 -1.14 19.70
CA GLN A 368 20.50 -1.08 20.93
C GLN A 368 19.46 -2.21 21.02
N ASN A 369 19.44 -2.87 22.18
CA ASN A 369 18.48 -3.93 22.55
C ASN A 369 17.04 -3.47 22.26
N THR A 370 16.30 -4.27 21.50
CA THR A 370 15.27 -3.74 20.59
C THR A 370 13.87 -3.65 21.15
N GLN A 371 13.60 -4.20 22.34
CA GLN A 371 12.24 -4.37 22.86
C GLN A 371 12.17 -4.14 24.37
N TYR A 372 11.18 -3.37 24.79
CA TYR A 372 10.74 -3.32 26.19
C TYR A 372 10.09 -4.67 26.53
N SER A 373 10.60 -5.40 27.52
CA SER A 373 9.93 -6.60 28.05
C SER A 373 9.22 -6.26 29.37
N GLY A 374 7.98 -6.74 29.53
CA GLY A 374 7.26 -6.67 30.80
C GLY A 374 6.29 -5.50 31.01
N LYS A 375 6.06 -4.63 30.02
CA LYS A 375 4.99 -3.62 30.04
C LYS A 375 4.23 -3.60 28.71
N ASP A 376 2.91 -3.61 28.77
CA ASP A 376 2.03 -3.53 27.60
C ASP A 376 2.00 -2.10 27.02
N ASN A 377 1.73 -1.97 25.72
CA ASN A 377 1.53 -0.71 24.99
C ASN A 377 2.71 0.29 24.88
N ILE A 378 3.94 -0.17 25.11
CA ILE A 378 5.13 0.64 24.83
C ILE A 378 5.57 0.44 23.38
N VAL A 379 5.77 1.54 22.65
CA VAL A 379 6.31 1.53 21.28
C VAL A 379 7.63 2.25 21.20
N SER A 380 8.43 1.90 20.19
CA SER A 380 9.59 2.71 19.81
C SER A 380 9.26 3.64 18.64
N ILE A 381 9.56 4.92 18.80
CA ILE A 381 9.30 5.95 17.80
C ILE A 381 10.64 6.53 17.34
N TRP A 382 10.81 6.65 16.02
CA TRP A 382 11.94 7.37 15.44
C TRP A 382 11.57 8.83 15.28
N ARG A 383 12.37 9.73 15.85
CA ARG A 383 12.16 11.17 15.79
C ARG A 383 13.52 11.85 15.62
N LYS A 384 13.66 12.67 14.58
CA LYS A 384 14.92 13.39 14.26
C LYS A 384 16.14 12.45 14.20
N GLY A 385 15.98 11.26 13.62
CA GLY A 385 17.05 10.25 13.51
C GLY A 385 17.38 9.49 14.79
N LYS A 386 16.74 9.81 15.92
CA LYS A 386 16.94 9.13 17.21
C LYS A 386 15.75 8.25 17.55
N ARG A 387 16.02 7.10 18.18
CA ARG A 387 14.98 6.19 18.67
C ARG A 387 14.61 6.57 20.11
N GLU A 388 13.33 6.79 20.34
CA GLU A 388 12.74 7.12 21.64
C GLU A 388 11.62 6.13 21.97
N PHE A 389 11.26 5.97 23.24
CA PHE A 389 10.24 5.02 23.68
C PHE A 389 9.07 5.76 24.33
N TYR A 390 7.85 5.33 23.99
CA TYR A 390 6.61 5.96 24.46
C TYR A 390 5.62 4.88 24.91
N GLU A 391 5.03 5.09 26.08
CA GLU A 391 3.86 4.35 26.55
C GLU A 391 2.60 5.02 25.99
N LEU A 392 1.74 4.22 25.34
CA LEU A 392 0.52 4.69 24.69
C LEU A 392 -0.71 4.17 25.42
N HIS A 393 -1.78 4.96 25.41
CA HIS A 393 -3.10 4.46 25.76
C HIS A 393 -3.49 3.27 24.85
N PRO A 394 -4.13 2.19 25.36
CA PRO A 394 -4.42 0.97 24.59
C PRO A 394 -5.14 1.17 23.25
N ASP A 395 -6.11 2.10 23.22
CA ASP A 395 -6.82 2.45 21.99
C ASP A 395 -5.89 3.09 20.94
N LEU A 396 -4.96 3.94 21.38
CA LEU A 396 -4.00 4.61 20.51
C LEU A 396 -2.94 3.62 20.01
N TYR A 397 -2.47 2.72 20.89
CA TYR A 397 -1.57 1.62 20.53
C TYR A 397 -2.17 0.71 19.45
N SER A 398 -3.44 0.32 19.61
CA SER A 398 -4.16 -0.52 18.65
C SER A 398 -4.32 0.16 17.29
N SER A 399 -4.62 1.46 17.27
CA SER A 399 -4.74 2.23 16.03
C SER A 399 -3.41 2.44 15.30
N LEU A 400 -2.31 2.67 16.01
CA LEU A 400 -0.98 2.86 15.40
C LEU A 400 -0.41 1.57 14.81
N THR A 401 -0.72 0.42 15.42
CA THR A 401 -0.30 -0.89 14.94
C THR A 401 -1.14 -1.41 13.76
N GLY A 402 -2.35 -0.87 13.55
CA GLY A 402 -3.29 -1.26 12.48
C GLY A 402 -3.15 -0.53 11.12
N LEU A 403 -2.11 0.27 10.90
CA LEU A 403 -1.95 1.07 9.67
C LEU A 403 -1.64 0.25 8.39
N ASP A 404 -1.32 -1.04 8.49
CA ASP A 404 -0.90 -1.89 7.37
C ASP A 404 -2.05 -2.42 6.50
N GLN A 405 -1.72 -2.70 5.24
CA GLN A 405 -2.57 -3.52 4.37
C GLN A 405 -2.42 -4.99 4.76
N TYR A 406 -3.49 -5.55 5.32
CA TYR A 406 -3.50 -6.95 5.74
C TYR A 406 -3.44 -7.89 4.52
N GLN A 407 -2.46 -8.81 4.50
CA GLN A 407 -2.38 -9.84 3.46
C GLN A 407 -3.19 -11.08 3.87
N LEU A 408 -4.06 -11.53 2.97
CA LEU A 408 -4.94 -12.67 3.21
C LEU A 408 -4.19 -14.01 3.27
N PRO A 409 -4.53 -14.88 4.25
CA PRO A 409 -4.21 -16.30 4.19
C PRO A 409 -4.77 -16.94 2.91
N GLY A 410 -4.11 -18.00 2.41
CA GLY A 410 -4.39 -18.58 1.08
C GLY A 410 -5.85 -18.96 0.80
N VAL A 411 -6.60 -19.47 1.80
CA VAL A 411 -8.03 -19.84 1.63
C VAL A 411 -8.92 -18.60 1.43
N MET A 412 -8.62 -17.49 2.11
CA MET A 412 -9.40 -16.25 1.93
C MET A 412 -9.18 -15.62 0.56
N ARG A 413 -8.04 -15.86 -0.11
CA ARG A 413 -7.83 -15.37 -1.48
C ARG A 413 -8.83 -15.97 -2.47
N VAL A 414 -9.20 -17.24 -2.28
CA VAL A 414 -10.17 -17.97 -3.13
C VAL A 414 -11.59 -17.45 -2.90
N LEU A 415 -12.03 -17.36 -1.64
CA LEU A 415 -13.34 -16.77 -1.32
C LEU A 415 -13.43 -15.31 -1.77
N GLY A 416 -12.34 -14.56 -1.60
CA GLY A 416 -12.28 -13.18 -2.06
C GLY A 416 -12.30 -12.99 -3.56
N SER A 417 -11.82 -13.96 -4.35
CA SER A 417 -12.03 -13.91 -5.80
C SER A 417 -13.51 -14.02 -6.17
N PHE A 418 -14.30 -14.82 -5.46
CA PHE A 418 -15.75 -14.92 -5.68
C PHE A 418 -16.48 -13.64 -5.26
N ALA A 419 -16.18 -13.09 -4.08
CA ALA A 419 -16.78 -11.82 -3.64
C ALA A 419 -16.44 -10.64 -4.56
N ARG A 420 -15.21 -10.59 -5.09
CA ARG A 420 -14.80 -9.61 -6.13
C ARG A 420 -15.53 -9.84 -7.45
N LEU A 421 -15.76 -11.09 -7.85
CA LEU A 421 -16.51 -11.42 -9.07
C LEU A 421 -17.98 -11.05 -8.94
N LEU A 422 -18.62 -11.34 -7.80
CA LEU A 422 -19.99 -10.94 -7.49
C LEU A 422 -20.15 -9.41 -7.51
N ARG A 423 -19.24 -8.67 -6.86
CA ARG A 423 -19.23 -7.20 -6.89
C ARG A 423 -19.07 -6.68 -8.32
N LEU A 424 -18.14 -7.24 -9.09
CA LEU A 424 -17.96 -6.89 -10.50
C LEU A 424 -19.21 -7.20 -11.34
N GLY A 425 -19.86 -8.35 -11.13
CA GLY A 425 -21.08 -8.72 -11.87
C GLY A 425 -22.26 -7.80 -11.55
N ALA A 426 -22.38 -7.37 -10.30
CA ALA A 426 -23.45 -6.50 -9.83
C ALA A 426 -23.27 -5.03 -10.25
N THR A 427 -22.04 -4.48 -10.22
CA THR A 427 -21.79 -3.05 -10.48
C THR A 427 -20.99 -2.74 -11.75
N GLY A 428 -20.20 -3.68 -12.28
CA GLY A 428 -19.26 -3.43 -13.38
C GLY A 428 -19.55 -4.13 -14.72
N LEU A 429 -20.11 -5.35 -14.75
CA LEU A 429 -20.38 -6.06 -16.01
C LEU A 429 -21.63 -5.53 -16.74
N LYS A 430 -22.56 -4.88 -16.03
CA LYS A 430 -23.64 -4.10 -16.65
C LYS A 430 -23.09 -2.74 -17.05
N VAL A 431 -22.47 -2.65 -18.23
CA VAL A 431 -21.84 -1.42 -18.75
C VAL A 431 -22.78 -0.21 -18.69
N SER A 432 -24.07 -0.39 -19.02
CA SER A 432 -25.10 0.67 -18.89
C SER A 432 -25.37 1.11 -17.44
N PHE A 433 -25.16 0.23 -16.46
CA PHE A 433 -25.23 0.59 -15.05
C PHE A 433 -23.96 1.33 -14.61
N GLY A 434 -22.78 0.83 -14.95
CA GLY A 434 -21.49 1.40 -14.54
C GLY A 434 -21.16 2.76 -15.18
N LEU A 435 -21.55 3.00 -16.44
CA LEU A 435 -21.23 4.23 -17.18
C LEU A 435 -22.30 5.33 -17.12
N ALA A 436 -23.55 5.01 -16.75
CA ALA A 436 -24.63 5.99 -16.75
C ALA A 436 -25.38 6.06 -15.41
N LYS A 437 -25.79 4.91 -14.86
CA LYS A 437 -26.62 4.88 -13.64
C LYS A 437 -25.83 5.15 -12.36
N ASN A 438 -24.63 4.59 -12.25
CA ASN A 438 -23.76 4.82 -11.09
C ASN A 438 -23.23 6.26 -11.03
N PRO A 439 -22.73 6.86 -12.13
CA PRO A 439 -22.29 8.26 -12.12
C PRO A 439 -23.42 9.24 -11.81
N PHE A 440 -24.63 9.00 -12.32
CA PHE A 440 -25.82 9.78 -11.95
C PHE A 440 -26.06 9.75 -10.44
N ARG A 441 -26.09 8.54 -9.84
CA ARG A 441 -26.27 8.37 -8.40
C ARG A 441 -25.17 9.04 -7.57
N ASP A 442 -23.92 8.89 -8.01
CA ASP A 442 -22.76 9.45 -7.32
C ASP A 442 -22.76 10.99 -7.39
N ALA A 443 -23.34 11.59 -8.44
CA ALA A 443 -23.49 13.05 -8.53
C ALA A 443 -24.44 13.64 -7.47
N PHE A 444 -25.58 13.00 -7.19
CA PHE A 444 -26.47 13.44 -6.09
C PHE A 444 -25.81 13.21 -4.72
N THR A 445 -25.15 12.06 -4.57
CA THR A 445 -24.41 11.72 -3.34
C THR A 445 -23.33 12.75 -3.06
N TYR A 446 -22.55 13.10 -4.08
CA TYR A 446 -21.53 14.14 -4.04
C TYR A 446 -22.10 15.51 -3.67
N ALA A 447 -23.17 15.95 -4.33
CA ALA A 447 -23.73 17.28 -4.11
C ALA A 447 -24.14 17.49 -2.65
N VAL A 448 -24.75 16.45 -2.05
CA VAL A 448 -25.20 16.45 -0.65
C VAL A 448 -24.04 16.30 0.35
N PHE A 449 -23.11 15.37 0.12
CA PHE A 449 -22.06 15.07 1.10
C PHE A 449 -20.84 16.01 1.03
N SER A 450 -20.60 16.69 -0.10
CA SER A 450 -19.50 17.66 -0.22
C SER A 450 -19.60 18.73 0.87
N LYS A 451 -18.45 19.04 1.48
CA LYS A 451 -18.31 20.09 2.50
C LYS A 451 -18.45 21.50 1.91
N ARG A 452 -18.24 21.65 0.60
CA ARG A 452 -18.32 22.94 -0.08
C ARG A 452 -19.77 23.43 -0.20
N LYS A 453 -19.99 24.74 -0.01
CA LYS A 453 -21.31 25.37 -0.14
C LYS A 453 -21.83 25.34 -1.59
N GLY A 454 -20.94 25.51 -2.58
CA GLY A 454 -21.28 25.55 -4.01
C GLY A 454 -21.14 24.22 -4.76
N ALA A 455 -21.19 23.07 -4.08
CA ALA A 455 -21.14 21.76 -4.76
C ALA A 455 -22.47 21.44 -5.46
N THR A 456 -22.40 20.97 -6.70
CA THR A 456 -23.58 20.67 -7.53
C THR A 456 -23.51 19.30 -8.19
N VAL A 457 -24.63 18.81 -8.70
CA VAL A 457 -24.71 17.55 -9.46
C VAL A 457 -23.96 17.58 -10.80
N LEU A 458 -23.56 18.76 -11.29
CA LEU A 458 -22.80 18.91 -12.55
C LEU A 458 -21.28 18.87 -12.35
N ASP A 459 -20.80 19.11 -11.13
CA ASP A 459 -19.37 19.10 -10.83
C ASP A 459 -18.67 17.80 -11.26
N PRO A 460 -19.24 16.59 -11.08
CA PRO A 460 -18.59 15.36 -11.54
C PRO A 460 -18.37 15.30 -13.05
N VAL A 461 -19.17 16.00 -13.87
CA VAL A 461 -18.94 16.09 -15.33
C VAL A 461 -17.65 16.87 -15.62
N ALA A 462 -17.46 18.01 -14.94
CA ALA A 462 -16.21 18.75 -15.01
C ALA A 462 -15.05 17.92 -14.44
N GLY A 463 -15.29 17.17 -13.37
CA GLY A 463 -14.32 16.24 -12.79
C GLY A 463 -13.86 15.15 -13.75
N LEU A 464 -14.75 14.60 -14.59
CA LEU A 464 -14.39 13.64 -15.63
C LEU A 464 -13.48 14.26 -16.69
N TYR A 465 -13.80 15.47 -17.17
CA TYR A 465 -12.96 16.18 -18.13
C TYR A 465 -11.57 16.49 -17.54
N LYS A 466 -11.54 16.99 -16.30
CA LYS A 466 -10.30 17.30 -15.58
C LYS A 466 -9.47 16.05 -15.29
N GLU A 467 -10.08 14.93 -14.94
CA GLU A 467 -9.39 13.64 -14.75
C GLU A 467 -8.66 13.17 -16.03
N LEU A 468 -9.24 13.46 -17.21
CA LEU A 468 -8.67 13.10 -18.51
C LEU A 468 -7.61 14.11 -19.01
N THR A 469 -7.64 15.34 -18.52
CA THR A 469 -6.78 16.44 -18.99
C THR A 469 -5.75 16.91 -17.96
N ALA A 470 -5.82 16.41 -16.73
CA ALA A 470 -4.88 16.74 -15.65
C ALA A 470 -3.44 16.45 -16.07
N LYS A 471 -2.58 17.45 -15.90
CA LYS A 471 -1.16 17.37 -16.19
C LYS A 471 -0.42 16.80 -14.99
N GLU A 472 0.78 16.30 -15.26
CA GLU A 472 1.71 15.88 -14.21
C GLU A 472 1.94 17.02 -13.21
N GLY A 473 1.85 16.73 -11.91
CA GLY A 473 1.98 17.73 -10.84
C GLY A 473 0.69 18.46 -10.45
N ASP A 474 -0.36 18.47 -11.29
CA ASP A 474 -1.64 19.09 -10.93
C ASP A 474 -2.27 18.40 -9.71
N VAL A 475 -3.09 19.12 -8.93
CA VAL A 475 -3.73 18.62 -7.69
C VAL A 475 -4.49 17.30 -7.92
N ILE A 476 -5.19 17.18 -9.06
CA ILE A 476 -5.93 15.97 -9.44
C ILE A 476 -4.97 14.81 -9.76
N TRP A 477 -3.89 15.10 -10.48
CA TRP A 477 -2.86 14.10 -10.77
C TRP A 477 -2.21 13.62 -9.48
N ARG A 478 -1.82 14.55 -8.59
CA ARG A 478 -1.26 14.28 -7.26
C ARG A 478 -2.22 13.41 -6.46
N PHE A 479 -3.50 13.76 -6.40
CA PHE A 479 -4.52 12.97 -5.70
C PHE A 479 -4.59 11.53 -6.21
N LYS A 480 -4.61 11.32 -7.53
CA LYS A 480 -4.65 9.99 -8.14
C LYS A 480 -3.41 9.17 -7.80
N LYS A 481 -2.22 9.77 -7.95
CA LYS A 481 -0.91 9.14 -7.76
C LYS A 481 -0.54 8.93 -6.29
N GLY A 482 -1.01 9.81 -5.40
CA GLY A 482 -0.95 9.67 -3.94
C GLY A 482 -1.94 8.64 -3.36
N GLY A 483 -2.71 7.96 -4.22
CA GLY A 483 -3.56 6.84 -3.84
C GLY A 483 -5.02 7.18 -3.54
N GLY A 484 -5.51 8.32 -4.02
CA GLY A 484 -6.90 8.77 -3.84
C GLY A 484 -7.92 7.76 -4.39
N SER A 485 -7.53 7.01 -5.42
CA SER A 485 -8.37 5.95 -6.02
C SER A 485 -8.71 4.79 -5.09
N LEU A 486 -7.92 4.55 -4.03
CA LEU A 486 -8.20 3.50 -3.04
C LEU A 486 -9.44 3.78 -2.19
N SER A 487 -9.82 5.06 -2.06
CA SER A 487 -11.06 5.44 -1.38
C SER A 487 -12.29 4.87 -2.10
N GLY A 488 -12.16 4.55 -3.39
CA GLY A 488 -13.19 3.90 -4.18
C GLY A 488 -13.19 2.38 -4.12
N GLN A 489 -14.35 1.79 -4.40
CA GLN A 489 -14.53 0.34 -4.33
C GLN A 489 -13.61 -0.36 -5.32
N MET A 490 -13.51 0.18 -6.53
CA MET A 490 -12.76 -0.44 -7.62
C MET A 490 -11.25 -0.31 -7.41
N GLY A 491 -10.78 0.83 -6.91
CA GLY A 491 -9.36 1.03 -6.59
C GLY A 491 -8.91 0.13 -5.43
N TYR A 492 -9.75 0.00 -4.39
CA TYR A 492 -9.48 -0.91 -3.27
C TYR A 492 -9.32 -2.36 -3.75
N ASP A 493 -10.27 -2.88 -4.54
CA ASP A 493 -10.22 -4.25 -5.05
C ASP A 493 -9.03 -4.50 -5.99
N ARG A 494 -8.65 -3.50 -6.81
CA ARG A 494 -7.47 -3.57 -7.69
C ARG A 494 -6.18 -3.75 -6.89
N SER A 495 -6.01 -2.99 -5.80
CA SER A 495 -4.79 -3.03 -5.00
C SER A 495 -4.49 -4.42 -4.43
N ALA A 496 -5.54 -5.21 -4.14
CA ALA A 496 -5.41 -6.56 -3.61
C ALA A 496 -5.00 -7.62 -4.64
N THR A 497 -5.12 -7.33 -5.94
CA THR A 497 -4.83 -8.28 -7.05
C THR A 497 -3.67 -7.84 -7.92
N MET A 498 -2.93 -6.82 -7.50
CA MET A 498 -1.97 -6.14 -8.36
C MET A 498 -0.64 -6.91 -8.44
N SER A 499 -0.14 -7.15 -9.66
CA SER A 499 1.23 -7.62 -9.90
C SER A 499 2.00 -6.51 -10.62
N THR A 500 2.62 -5.61 -9.86
CA THR A 500 3.34 -4.45 -10.42
C THR A 500 4.46 -4.90 -11.37
N TYR A 501 5.16 -5.98 -11.01
CA TYR A 501 6.24 -6.52 -11.81
C TYR A 501 5.75 -7.01 -13.18
N ASP A 502 4.70 -7.84 -13.21
CA ASP A 502 4.14 -8.38 -14.46
C ASP A 502 3.50 -7.28 -15.32
N ASP A 503 2.83 -6.31 -14.68
CA ASP A 503 2.25 -5.16 -15.36
C ASP A 503 3.35 -4.32 -16.04
N MET A 504 4.43 -4.03 -15.30
CA MET A 504 5.57 -3.30 -15.83
C MET A 504 6.16 -4.03 -17.03
N LEU A 505 6.50 -5.33 -16.89
CA LEU A 505 7.01 -6.15 -17.98
C LEU A 505 6.07 -6.21 -19.18
N THR A 506 4.75 -6.21 -18.94
CA THR A 506 3.77 -6.19 -20.02
C THR A 506 3.77 -4.84 -20.75
N GLU A 507 3.78 -3.71 -20.03
CA GLU A 507 3.88 -2.37 -20.64
C GLU A 507 5.19 -2.19 -21.43
N ARG A 508 6.30 -2.80 -21.01
CA ARG A 508 7.59 -2.83 -21.75
C ARG A 508 7.48 -3.39 -23.16
N LEU A 509 6.49 -4.26 -23.42
CA LEU A 509 6.27 -4.85 -24.74
C LEU A 509 5.52 -3.89 -25.69
N GLY A 510 5.22 -2.66 -25.27
CA GLY A 510 4.58 -1.62 -26.07
C GLY A 510 3.20 -2.04 -26.58
N LYS A 511 2.95 -1.89 -27.89
CA LYS A 511 1.67 -2.28 -28.52
C LYS A 511 1.31 -3.75 -28.29
N LYS A 512 2.30 -4.66 -28.36
CA LYS A 512 2.09 -6.09 -28.07
C LYS A 512 1.73 -6.32 -26.60
N GLY A 513 2.31 -5.51 -25.71
CA GLY A 513 1.99 -5.44 -24.30
C GLY A 513 0.54 -5.08 -24.02
N LYS A 514 0.03 -4.01 -24.65
CA LYS A 514 -1.37 -3.58 -24.51
C LYS A 514 -2.35 -4.68 -24.93
N VAL A 515 -2.09 -5.35 -26.06
CA VAL A 515 -2.91 -6.50 -26.52
C VAL A 515 -2.80 -7.67 -25.54
N LEU A 516 -1.61 -7.98 -25.05
CA LEU A 516 -1.38 -9.06 -24.09
C LEU A 516 -2.05 -8.81 -22.74
N LYS A 517 -2.04 -7.56 -22.26
CA LYS A 517 -2.73 -7.13 -21.04
C LYS A 517 -4.24 -7.31 -21.15
N ILE A 518 -4.83 -6.92 -22.29
CA ILE A 518 -6.25 -7.13 -22.58
C ILE A 518 -6.57 -8.63 -22.63
N ALA A 519 -5.76 -9.41 -23.32
CA ALA A 519 -5.97 -10.86 -23.48
C ALA A 519 -5.82 -11.63 -22.17
N LYS A 520 -4.78 -11.34 -21.37
CA LYS A 520 -4.52 -12.01 -20.08
C LYS A 520 -5.42 -11.50 -18.95
N HIS A 521 -5.83 -10.23 -18.98
CA HIS A 521 -6.56 -9.56 -17.90
C HIS A 521 -7.74 -8.70 -18.41
N PRO A 522 -8.73 -9.30 -19.10
CA PRO A 522 -9.85 -8.57 -19.69
C PRO A 522 -10.71 -7.86 -18.62
N LEU A 523 -10.92 -8.52 -17.47
CA LEU A 523 -11.68 -7.95 -16.35
C LEU A 523 -10.97 -6.76 -15.68
N ALA A 524 -9.64 -6.76 -15.61
CA ALA A 524 -8.88 -5.65 -15.04
C ALA A 524 -8.94 -4.42 -15.94
N THR A 525 -8.87 -4.62 -17.27
CA THR A 525 -8.97 -3.54 -18.25
C THR A 525 -10.34 -2.88 -18.25
N LEU A 526 -11.42 -3.67 -18.18
CA LEU A 526 -12.79 -3.14 -18.05
C LEU A 526 -12.96 -2.34 -16.75
N ARG A 527 -12.36 -2.80 -15.65
CA ARG A 527 -12.36 -2.07 -14.37
C ARG A 527 -11.62 -0.73 -14.48
N ASP A 528 -10.48 -0.68 -15.15
CA ASP A 528 -9.72 0.56 -15.33
C ASP A 528 -10.57 1.63 -16.04
N LEU A 529 -11.30 1.26 -17.09
CA LEU A 529 -12.22 2.17 -17.80
C LEU A 529 -13.33 2.71 -16.88
N LEU A 530 -13.99 1.82 -16.13
CA LEU A 530 -15.10 2.19 -15.25
C LEU A 530 -14.65 3.02 -14.04
N SER A 531 -13.42 2.80 -13.56
CA SER A 531 -12.86 3.51 -12.39
C SER A 531 -12.78 5.02 -12.58
N VAL A 532 -12.64 5.50 -13.82
CA VAL A 532 -12.61 6.94 -14.15
C VAL A 532 -13.90 7.63 -13.71
N THR A 533 -15.05 6.95 -13.87
CA THR A 533 -16.35 7.49 -13.46
C THR A 533 -16.51 7.56 -11.95
N GLU A 534 -15.92 6.61 -11.21
CA GLU A 534 -15.90 6.61 -9.74
C GLU A 534 -14.97 7.71 -9.18
N MET A 535 -13.93 8.07 -9.95
CA MET A 535 -12.98 9.12 -9.59
C MET A 535 -13.51 10.52 -9.85
N ALA A 536 -14.33 10.72 -10.89
CA ALA A 536 -14.84 12.02 -11.30
C ALA A 536 -15.35 12.94 -10.15
N PRO A 537 -16.25 12.51 -9.24
CA PRO A 537 -16.68 13.34 -8.11
C PRO A 537 -15.55 13.61 -7.09
N ARG A 538 -14.59 12.70 -6.94
CA ARG A 538 -13.46 12.84 -6.02
C ARG A 538 -12.41 13.79 -6.59
N SER A 539 -12.10 13.68 -7.88
CA SER A 539 -11.15 14.52 -8.58
C SER A 539 -11.56 15.99 -8.58
N ILE A 540 -12.85 16.29 -8.82
CA ILE A 540 -13.31 17.67 -8.71
C ILE A 540 -13.39 18.17 -7.26
N GLU A 541 -13.67 17.28 -6.29
CA GLU A 541 -13.69 17.68 -4.87
C GLU A 541 -12.30 18.06 -4.39
N VAL A 542 -11.24 17.31 -4.77
CA VAL A 542 -9.89 17.63 -4.31
C VAL A 542 -9.43 18.99 -4.85
N GLU A 543 -9.67 19.28 -6.14
CA GLU A 543 -9.30 20.55 -6.76
C GLU A 543 -10.06 21.72 -6.09
N LYS A 544 -11.40 21.65 -6.05
CA LYS A 544 -12.21 22.74 -5.49
C LYS A 544 -12.08 22.89 -3.98
N SER A 545 -11.79 21.82 -3.24
CA SER A 545 -11.56 21.91 -1.79
C SER A 545 -10.19 22.48 -1.50
N TYR A 546 -9.17 22.12 -2.29
CA TYR A 546 -7.83 22.69 -2.19
C TYR A 546 -7.85 24.20 -2.38
N GLU A 547 -8.46 24.68 -3.46
CA GLU A 547 -8.63 26.12 -3.74
C GLU A 547 -9.39 26.84 -2.61
N LYS A 548 -10.45 26.21 -2.10
CA LYS A 548 -11.22 26.73 -0.96
C LYS A 548 -10.36 26.83 0.29
N TYR A 549 -9.57 25.80 0.62
CA TYR A 549 -8.78 25.78 1.85
C TYR A 549 -7.68 26.81 1.85
N LEU A 550 -6.99 27.01 0.71
CA LEU A 550 -6.03 28.09 0.53
C LEU A 550 -6.66 29.48 0.71
N LYS A 551 -7.88 29.67 0.22
CA LYS A 551 -8.60 30.94 0.35
C LYS A 551 -9.10 31.20 1.77
N ASP A 552 -9.69 30.18 2.39
CA ASP A 552 -10.37 30.31 3.69
C ASP A 552 -9.38 30.28 4.86
N ASN A 553 -8.17 29.74 4.69
CA ASN A 553 -7.14 29.62 5.72
C ASN A 553 -5.80 30.16 5.21
N PRO A 554 -5.59 31.49 5.22
CA PRO A 554 -4.36 32.11 4.69
C PRO A 554 -3.08 31.69 5.41
N ASP A 555 -3.18 31.11 6.61
CA ASP A 555 -2.08 30.62 7.43
C ASP A 555 -1.70 29.15 7.16
N TRP A 556 -2.48 28.43 6.35
CA TRP A 556 -2.20 27.06 5.95
C TRP A 556 -1.17 27.01 4.83
N SER A 557 -0.28 26.03 4.86
CA SER A 557 0.59 25.75 3.72
C SER A 557 -0.18 25.08 2.58
N GLU A 558 0.45 24.97 1.41
CA GLU A 558 -0.10 24.17 0.31
C GLU A 558 -0.29 22.70 0.72
N GLU A 559 0.64 22.14 1.51
CA GLU A 559 0.54 20.78 2.01
C GLU A 559 -0.65 20.60 2.98
N ASP A 560 -0.91 21.58 3.85
CA ASP A 560 -2.07 21.59 4.74
C ASP A 560 -3.37 21.56 3.96
N ALA A 561 -3.52 22.47 2.99
CA ALA A 561 -4.69 22.54 2.12
C ALA A 561 -4.84 21.24 1.30
N TYR A 562 -3.74 20.68 0.79
CA TYR A 562 -3.74 19.46 0.00
C TYR A 562 -4.17 18.25 0.82
N VAL A 563 -3.62 18.05 2.01
CA VAL A 563 -3.98 16.92 2.89
C VAL A 563 -5.45 16.99 3.30
N ALA A 564 -5.95 18.18 3.66
CA ALA A 564 -7.36 18.38 3.98
C ALA A 564 -8.28 18.08 2.78
N ALA A 565 -7.95 18.63 1.61
CA ALA A 565 -8.70 18.40 0.38
C ALA A 565 -8.68 16.94 -0.07
N PHE A 566 -7.54 16.25 0.10
CA PHE A 566 -7.39 14.83 -0.22
C PHE A 566 -8.35 13.98 0.61
N ASN A 567 -8.38 14.19 1.93
CA ASN A 567 -9.26 13.44 2.83
C ASN A 567 -10.73 13.72 2.53
N ASP A 568 -11.08 14.98 2.26
CA ASP A 568 -12.43 15.37 1.84
C ASP A 568 -12.86 14.71 0.54
N ALA A 569 -11.98 14.68 -0.46
CA ALA A 569 -12.23 14.01 -1.74
C ALA A 569 -12.39 12.50 -1.59
N GLY A 570 -11.57 11.85 -0.78
CA GLY A 570 -11.72 10.43 -0.47
C GLY A 570 -13.02 10.11 0.25
N ASP A 571 -13.53 11.06 1.04
CA ASP A 571 -14.76 10.96 1.82
C ASP A 571 -15.96 11.66 1.18
N VAL A 572 -15.90 12.13 -0.08
CA VAL A 572 -17.03 12.83 -0.73
C VAL A 572 -18.13 11.84 -1.17
N THR A 573 -17.76 10.59 -1.42
CA THR A 573 -18.66 9.43 -1.57
C THR A 573 -18.31 8.36 -0.50
N ILE A 574 -18.72 7.10 -0.65
CA ILE A 574 -18.35 6.06 0.32
C ILE A 574 -16.84 5.83 0.25
N ASN A 575 -16.16 5.89 1.42
CA ASN A 575 -14.73 5.65 1.53
C ASN A 575 -14.45 4.21 2.00
N PHE A 576 -13.95 3.37 1.10
CA PHE A 576 -13.69 1.95 1.36
C PHE A 576 -12.44 1.72 2.23
N THR A 577 -11.50 2.66 2.27
CA THR A 577 -10.29 2.57 3.11
C THR A 577 -10.57 2.73 4.60
N LYS A 578 -11.69 3.37 4.95
CA LYS A 578 -12.09 3.66 6.34
C LYS A 578 -12.59 2.46 7.14
N SER A 579 -12.28 1.23 6.71
CA SER A 579 -12.72 -0.01 7.35
C SER A 579 -11.74 -0.47 8.46
N GLY A 580 -12.25 -0.90 9.62
CA GLY A 580 -11.44 -1.59 10.64
C GLY A 580 -10.96 -2.97 10.16
N ILE A 581 -9.90 -3.52 10.75
CA ILE A 581 -9.25 -4.77 10.36
C ILE A 581 -10.25 -5.93 10.19
N THR A 582 -11.25 -6.04 11.06
CA THR A 582 -12.25 -7.11 11.02
C THR A 582 -13.29 -6.90 9.91
N ALA A 583 -13.79 -5.68 9.73
CA ALA A 583 -14.70 -5.34 8.62
C ALA A 583 -14.03 -5.53 7.26
N LYS A 584 -12.72 -5.23 7.15
CA LYS A 584 -11.92 -5.52 5.95
C LYS A 584 -11.91 -7.01 5.60
N LYS A 585 -11.71 -7.89 6.60
CA LYS A 585 -11.69 -9.35 6.40
C LYS A 585 -13.05 -9.92 6.01
N VAL A 586 -14.13 -9.41 6.61
CA VAL A 586 -15.51 -9.82 6.26
C VAL A 586 -15.87 -9.32 4.86
N ASN A 587 -15.57 -8.07 4.51
CA ASN A 587 -15.86 -7.51 3.19
C ASN A 587 -15.08 -8.20 2.06
N GLU A 588 -13.95 -8.83 2.37
CA GLU A 588 -13.22 -9.63 1.39
C GLU A 588 -13.93 -10.94 1.04
N VAL A 589 -14.82 -11.48 1.89
CA VAL A 589 -15.55 -12.73 1.62
C VAL A 589 -17.06 -12.54 1.46
N ALA A 590 -17.63 -11.47 2.03
CA ALA A 590 -19.02 -11.07 1.92
C ALA A 590 -19.13 -9.81 1.06
N ALA A 591 -19.71 -9.94 -0.13
CA ALA A 591 -19.93 -8.81 -1.03
C ALA A 591 -20.84 -7.76 -0.36
N PHE A 592 -20.50 -6.48 -0.52
CA PHE A 592 -21.29 -5.32 -0.07
C PHE A 592 -21.43 -5.11 1.45
N PHE A 593 -20.79 -5.95 2.28
CA PHE A 593 -20.81 -5.79 3.75
C PHE A 593 -20.34 -4.39 4.20
N ASN A 594 -19.22 -3.89 3.65
CA ASN A 594 -18.75 -2.55 3.99
C ASN A 594 -19.72 -1.45 3.54
N VAL A 595 -20.41 -1.63 2.41
CA VAL A 595 -21.36 -0.62 1.89
C VAL A 595 -22.56 -0.49 2.82
N ALA A 596 -23.10 -1.62 3.30
CA ALA A 596 -24.22 -1.66 4.23
C ALA A 596 -23.93 -0.99 5.59
N ILE A 597 -22.66 -0.94 6.01
CA ILE A 597 -22.25 -0.27 7.25
C ILE A 597 -21.88 1.20 6.99
N ARG A 598 -21.13 1.48 5.92
CA ARG A 598 -20.53 2.80 5.67
C ARG A 598 -21.52 3.82 5.10
N GLY A 599 -22.49 3.39 4.30
CA GLY A 599 -23.55 4.27 3.79
C GLY A 599 -24.35 4.96 4.91
N PRO A 600 -24.93 4.19 5.85
CA PRO A 600 -25.64 4.74 7.00
C PRO A 600 -24.72 5.54 7.95
N GLU A 601 -23.52 5.06 8.25
CA GLU A 601 -22.55 5.76 9.12
C GLU A 601 -22.21 7.15 8.57
N LYS A 602 -21.88 7.26 7.29
CA LYS A 602 -21.56 8.54 6.65
C LYS A 602 -22.76 9.48 6.64
N THR A 603 -23.94 8.95 6.37
CA THR A 603 -25.18 9.71 6.37
C THR A 603 -25.42 10.31 7.76
N TYR A 604 -25.40 9.47 8.80
CA TYR A 604 -25.51 9.90 10.20
C TYR A 604 -24.45 10.95 10.57
N ARG A 605 -23.18 10.70 10.25
CA ARG A 605 -22.08 11.63 10.50
C ARG A 605 -22.30 12.98 9.81
N SER A 606 -22.76 12.97 8.55
CA SER A 606 -23.05 14.21 7.81
C SER A 606 -24.16 15.03 8.46
N PHE A 607 -25.24 14.39 8.93
CA PHE A 607 -26.30 15.08 9.69
C PHE A 607 -25.82 15.59 11.05
N LYS A 608 -24.96 14.85 11.74
CA LYS A 608 -24.40 15.26 13.03
C LYS A 608 -23.47 16.46 12.89
N GLU A 609 -22.62 16.46 11.86
CA GLU A 609 -21.62 17.52 11.62
C GLU A 609 -22.20 18.73 10.91
N ARG A 610 -23.15 18.53 9.97
CA ARG A 610 -23.66 19.56 9.05
C ARG A 610 -25.18 19.44 8.85
N PRO A 611 -25.99 19.48 9.92
CA PRO A 611 -27.43 19.16 9.84
C PRO A 611 -28.18 20.04 8.83
N ILE A 612 -27.98 21.36 8.88
CA ILE A 612 -28.69 22.31 8.01
C ILE A 612 -28.24 22.14 6.56
N GLN A 613 -26.93 22.12 6.31
CA GLN A 613 -26.39 22.02 4.96
C GLN A 613 -26.78 20.70 4.29
N THR A 614 -26.66 19.57 4.98
CA THR A 614 -27.05 18.26 4.47
C THR A 614 -28.55 18.20 4.18
N THR A 615 -29.40 18.76 5.06
CA THR A 615 -30.86 18.80 4.85
C THR A 615 -31.23 19.67 3.64
N VAL A 616 -30.72 20.90 3.56
CA VAL A 616 -31.01 21.83 2.46
C VAL A 616 -30.58 21.24 1.12
N LYS A 617 -29.37 20.66 1.04
CA LYS A 617 -28.88 20.03 -0.18
C LYS A 617 -29.67 18.77 -0.54
N GLY A 618 -30.04 17.94 0.44
CA GLY A 618 -30.88 16.77 0.24
C GLY A 618 -32.24 17.14 -0.35
N ILE A 619 -32.88 18.18 0.21
CA ILE A 619 -34.13 18.70 -0.33
C ILE A 619 -33.91 19.24 -1.74
N ALA A 620 -32.92 20.10 -1.93
CA ALA A 620 -32.73 20.82 -3.18
C ALA A 620 -32.39 19.90 -4.36
N PHE A 621 -31.49 18.93 -4.15
CA PHE A 621 -31.05 18.06 -5.24
C PHE A 621 -31.88 16.79 -5.36
N ILE A 622 -32.41 16.23 -4.27
CA ILE A 622 -33.10 14.93 -4.31
C ILE A 622 -34.61 15.13 -4.18
N THR A 623 -35.09 15.77 -3.11
CA THR A 623 -36.55 15.85 -2.86
C THR A 623 -37.28 16.65 -3.92
N MET A 624 -36.79 17.83 -4.30
CA MET A 624 -37.46 18.66 -5.31
C MET A 624 -37.58 17.92 -6.65
N LEU A 625 -36.51 17.29 -7.12
CA LEU A 625 -36.52 16.50 -8.36
C LEU A 625 -37.49 15.31 -8.26
N THR A 626 -37.50 14.66 -7.10
CA THR A 626 -38.35 13.50 -6.83
C THR A 626 -39.83 13.87 -6.83
N LEU A 627 -40.20 14.95 -6.16
CA LEU A 627 -41.57 15.43 -6.11
C LEU A 627 -42.01 15.98 -7.46
N TYR A 628 -41.10 16.61 -8.22
CA TYR A 628 -41.37 17.04 -9.59
C TYR A 628 -41.71 15.85 -10.50
N GLN A 629 -40.88 14.79 -10.52
CA GLN A 629 -41.20 13.62 -11.34
C GLN A 629 -42.45 12.89 -10.85
N TRP A 630 -42.71 12.89 -9.54
CA TRP A 630 -43.94 12.30 -9.00
C TRP A 630 -45.15 13.09 -9.47
N TYR A 631 -45.12 14.42 -9.37
CA TYR A 631 -46.19 15.30 -9.80
C TYR A 631 -46.51 15.15 -11.28
N ARG A 632 -45.47 15.04 -12.12
CA ARG A 632 -45.62 14.83 -13.56
C ARG A 632 -46.26 13.48 -13.89
N ASN A 633 -45.92 12.42 -13.15
CA ASN A 633 -46.32 11.06 -13.50
C ASN A 633 -47.51 10.51 -12.67
N LYS A 634 -47.99 11.23 -11.65
CA LYS A 634 -48.95 10.71 -10.65
C LYS A 634 -50.28 10.23 -11.22
N ASP A 635 -50.70 10.74 -12.37
CA ASP A 635 -51.98 10.40 -12.99
C ASP A 635 -51.83 9.32 -14.08
N GLU A 636 -50.61 8.91 -14.39
CA GLU A 636 -50.33 7.90 -15.41
C GLU A 636 -50.60 6.48 -14.90
N ASP A 637 -51.31 5.69 -15.69
CA ASP A 637 -51.64 4.30 -15.34
C ASP A 637 -50.39 3.44 -15.15
N TRP A 638 -49.40 3.58 -16.03
CA TRP A 638 -48.15 2.83 -15.95
C TRP A 638 -47.39 3.14 -14.65
N TYR A 639 -47.45 4.39 -14.18
CA TYR A 639 -46.72 4.83 -12.97
C TYR A 639 -47.41 4.37 -11.70
N ASN A 640 -48.75 4.39 -11.69
CA ASN A 640 -49.56 3.92 -10.56
C ASN A 640 -49.52 2.41 -10.39
N ASN A 641 -49.32 1.66 -11.49
CA ASN A 641 -49.20 0.20 -11.47
C ASN A 641 -47.79 -0.30 -11.08
N LEU A 642 -46.82 0.60 -10.87
CA LEU A 642 -45.49 0.19 -10.43
C LEU A 642 -45.52 -0.38 -9.00
N PRO A 643 -44.79 -1.48 -8.72
CA PRO A 643 -44.60 -1.94 -7.35
C PRO A 643 -44.01 -0.84 -6.48
N PRO A 644 -44.57 -0.53 -5.29
CA PRO A 644 -44.12 0.61 -4.48
C PRO A 644 -42.61 0.62 -4.17
N ALA A 645 -42.02 -0.53 -3.83
CA ALA A 645 -40.58 -0.63 -3.59
C ALA A 645 -39.73 -0.35 -4.85
N TYR A 646 -40.26 -0.62 -6.04
CA TYR A 646 -39.62 -0.30 -7.31
C TYR A 646 -39.79 1.18 -7.66
N LYS A 647 -41.00 1.71 -7.47
CA LYS A 647 -41.35 3.13 -7.64
C LYS A 647 -40.47 4.03 -6.77
N TYR A 648 -40.32 3.70 -5.49
CA TYR A 648 -39.62 4.57 -4.53
C TYR A 648 -38.09 4.52 -4.58
N ASN A 649 -37.51 3.59 -5.33
CA ASN A 649 -36.06 3.48 -5.54
C ASN A 649 -35.59 4.11 -6.86
N ASN A 650 -36.50 4.64 -7.68
CA ASN A 650 -36.17 5.11 -9.03
C ASN A 650 -36.91 6.41 -9.36
N LEU A 651 -36.29 7.22 -10.21
CA LEU A 651 -36.90 8.35 -10.89
C LEU A 651 -37.27 7.94 -12.31
N PHE A 652 -38.41 8.42 -12.79
CA PHE A 652 -38.92 8.10 -14.12
C PHE A 652 -39.17 9.38 -14.92
N PHE A 653 -38.58 9.43 -16.11
CA PHE A 653 -38.75 10.54 -17.04
C PHE A 653 -39.19 10.00 -18.38
N GLU A 654 -40.40 10.35 -18.79
CA GLU A 654 -40.88 10.11 -20.14
C GLU A 654 -40.23 11.11 -21.10
N ILE A 655 -39.48 10.58 -22.07
CA ILE A 655 -38.77 11.39 -23.09
C ILE A 655 -39.58 11.43 -24.40
N THR A 656 -40.24 10.32 -24.71
CA THR A 656 -41.18 10.19 -25.83
C THR A 656 -42.34 9.28 -25.39
N ASP A 657 -43.46 9.30 -26.11
CA ASP A 657 -44.70 8.57 -25.80
C ASP A 657 -44.53 7.06 -25.53
N ASN A 658 -43.38 6.48 -25.92
CA ASN A 658 -43.08 5.06 -25.71
C ASN A 658 -41.72 4.81 -25.00
N THR A 659 -41.03 5.85 -24.54
CA THR A 659 -39.71 5.70 -23.91
C THR A 659 -39.64 6.37 -22.54
N ILE A 660 -39.61 5.53 -21.50
CA ILE A 660 -39.41 5.94 -20.12
C ILE A 660 -37.96 5.70 -19.72
N VAL A 661 -37.24 6.77 -19.44
CA VAL A 661 -35.90 6.70 -18.84
C VAL A 661 -36.02 6.53 -17.34
N ARG A 662 -35.32 5.51 -16.83
CA ARG A 662 -35.27 5.18 -15.41
C ARG A 662 -33.88 5.45 -14.85
N LEU A 663 -33.84 6.23 -13.78
CA LEU A 663 -32.61 6.57 -13.07
C LEU A 663 -32.71 6.11 -11.60
N PRO A 664 -31.73 5.38 -11.08
CA PRO A 664 -31.78 4.93 -9.69
C PRO A 664 -31.48 6.09 -8.74
N ILE A 665 -32.12 6.06 -7.58
CA ILE A 665 -31.90 7.03 -6.50
C ILE A 665 -30.72 6.55 -5.62
N PRO A 666 -29.94 7.45 -4.98
CA PRO A 666 -28.94 7.06 -3.98
C PRO A 666 -29.52 6.21 -2.86
N PHE A 667 -28.84 5.15 -2.42
CA PHE A 667 -29.43 4.21 -1.45
C PHE A 667 -29.73 4.84 -0.10
N ASP A 668 -28.73 5.46 0.55
CA ASP A 668 -28.90 5.99 1.91
C ASP A 668 -29.72 7.29 1.94
N LEU A 669 -29.31 8.28 1.13
CA LEU A 669 -29.99 9.57 1.03
C LEU A 669 -31.37 9.46 0.36
N GLY A 670 -31.53 8.50 -0.55
CA GLY A 670 -32.76 8.32 -1.32
C GLY A 670 -33.94 7.91 -0.48
N ILE A 671 -33.75 7.10 0.56
CA ILE A 671 -34.87 6.75 1.44
C ILE A 671 -35.44 8.01 2.08
N MET A 672 -34.59 8.83 2.69
CA MET A 672 -35.04 10.01 3.43
C MET A 672 -35.54 11.13 2.52
N PHE A 673 -34.81 11.42 1.45
CA PHE A 673 -35.10 12.59 0.61
C PHE A 673 -35.91 12.27 -0.64
N ALA A 674 -36.15 11.00 -0.96
CA ALA A 674 -36.95 10.62 -2.12
C ALA A 674 -38.10 9.65 -1.79
N SER A 675 -37.78 8.46 -1.28
CA SER A 675 -38.75 7.40 -1.02
C SER A 675 -39.81 7.84 0.00
N VAL A 676 -39.40 8.41 1.13
CA VAL A 676 -40.32 8.90 2.17
C VAL A 676 -41.22 10.03 1.65
N PRO A 677 -40.70 11.10 1.02
CA PRO A 677 -41.55 12.13 0.41
C PRO A 677 -42.53 11.60 -0.64
N MET A 678 -42.10 10.71 -1.56
CA MET A 678 -43.00 10.11 -2.55
C MET A 678 -44.09 9.25 -1.91
N ALA A 679 -43.71 8.42 -0.94
CA ALA A 679 -44.68 7.58 -0.23
C ALA A 679 -45.66 8.44 0.57
N ALA A 680 -45.21 9.53 1.19
CA ALA A 680 -46.09 10.47 1.87
C ALA A 680 -47.12 11.06 0.89
N MET A 681 -46.69 11.49 -0.29
CA MET A 681 -47.60 12.00 -1.33
C MET A 681 -48.60 10.93 -1.82
N ASP A 682 -48.14 9.69 -2.03
CA ASP A 682 -49.02 8.58 -2.40
C ASP A 682 -50.01 8.23 -1.27
N ILE A 683 -49.57 8.20 -0.01
CA ILE A 683 -50.44 7.96 1.17
C ILE A 683 -51.51 9.05 1.28
N ILE A 684 -51.14 10.32 1.10
CA ILE A 684 -52.08 11.45 1.14
C ILE A 684 -53.13 11.31 0.03
N ARG A 685 -52.70 10.90 -1.17
CA ARG A 685 -53.56 10.76 -2.36
C ARG A 685 -54.47 9.53 -2.30
N THR A 686 -53.92 8.35 -1.99
CA THR A 686 -54.63 7.06 -2.12
C THR A 686 -55.20 6.56 -0.80
N LYS A 687 -54.67 7.03 0.34
CA LYS A 687 -54.96 6.52 1.69
C LYS A 687 -54.68 5.02 1.86
N ASP A 688 -53.83 4.44 0.99
CA ASP A 688 -53.54 3.01 0.98
C ASP A 688 -52.32 2.68 1.87
N PRO A 689 -52.48 1.81 2.89
CA PRO A 689 -51.40 1.45 3.81
C PRO A 689 -50.23 0.71 3.13
N LYS A 690 -50.40 0.18 1.92
CA LYS A 690 -49.33 -0.50 1.17
C LYS A 690 -48.11 0.39 0.97
N HIS A 691 -48.32 1.70 0.83
CA HIS A 691 -47.24 2.67 0.61
C HIS A 691 -46.38 2.83 1.87
N ALA A 692 -46.99 2.83 3.06
CA ALA A 692 -46.28 2.82 4.34
C ALA A 692 -45.52 1.49 4.57
N ALA A 693 -46.18 0.37 4.28
CA ALA A 693 -45.55 -0.96 4.38
C ALA A 693 -44.33 -1.12 3.45
N ALA A 694 -44.38 -0.52 2.25
CA ALA A 694 -43.28 -0.54 1.30
C ALA A 694 -42.03 0.19 1.83
N ILE A 695 -42.21 1.35 2.49
CA ILE A 695 -41.10 2.07 3.12
C ILE A 695 -40.50 1.27 4.27
N PHE A 696 -41.33 0.65 5.12
CA PHE A 696 -40.83 -0.21 6.19
C PHE A 696 -40.04 -1.41 5.67
N LYS A 697 -40.51 -2.04 4.58
CA LYS A 697 -39.79 -3.13 3.90
C LYS A 697 -38.44 -2.66 3.34
N GLN A 698 -38.39 -1.47 2.76
CA GLN A 698 -37.17 -0.88 2.20
C GLN A 698 -36.15 -0.54 3.30
N LEU A 699 -36.61 -0.03 4.45
CA LEU A 699 -35.78 0.18 5.64
C LEU A 699 -35.21 -1.14 6.18
N LYS A 700 -36.04 -2.19 6.27
CA LYS A 700 -35.61 -3.52 6.72
C LYS A 700 -34.56 -4.15 5.79
N GLN A 701 -34.65 -3.91 4.48
CA GLN A 701 -33.68 -4.41 3.49
C GLN A 701 -32.30 -3.76 3.58
N GLN A 702 -32.16 -2.62 4.28
CA GLN A 702 -30.86 -1.97 4.49
C GLN A 702 -30.14 -2.44 5.76
N ILE A 703 -30.81 -3.20 6.63
CA ILE A 703 -30.17 -3.83 7.78
C ILE A 703 -29.48 -5.09 7.26
N PRO A 704 -28.12 -5.17 7.28
CA PRO A 704 -27.42 -6.34 6.80
C PRO A 704 -27.84 -7.57 7.60
N ASP A 705 -28.34 -8.61 6.93
CA ASP A 705 -28.61 -9.91 7.52
C ASP A 705 -27.29 -10.69 7.59
N PRO A 706 -26.77 -11.01 8.78
CA PRO A 706 -25.45 -11.64 8.94
C PRO A 706 -25.45 -13.15 8.69
N THR A 707 -26.59 -13.76 8.32
CA THR A 707 -26.72 -15.22 8.09
C THR A 707 -26.15 -15.70 6.77
#